data_AF-A0A8H3W9Z9-F1
#
_entry.id   AF-A0A8H3W9Z9-F1
#
_cell.length_a   1.000
_cell.length_b   1.000
_cell.length_c   1.000
_cell.angle_alpha   90.00
_cell.angle_beta   90.00
_cell.angle_gamma   90.00
#
_symmetry.space_group_name_H-M   'P 1'
#
loop_
_entity.id
_entity.type
_entity.pdbx_description
1 polymer ?
#
loop_
_entity_poly.entity_id
_entity_poly.type
_entity_poly.pdbx_seq_one_letter_code
_entity_poly.pdbx_strand_id
1 'polypeptide(L)'
;MHHSEEFVAVNEDKNDDDINKNDESALWQPTWLQPIALSCFTGIFLGLGIALLAISCISKTNHGILRTQERFGYVWRFGPTTGLTILSSLWSRVELQTLRYAPWMSERVQGPFDPNLDYTAMGMPNVLIQSLRRRHFMVFMTSMVTLILKAEVLLAAGLFSVSPTQVTEPVTVQLLTSFNSTRESPLLITEKAQNAYFAAQAVHGLNVNPPFGVTEDHAYQTFIDSGTKARGTSQQRLKVTVDGVFSDTKCIPLESYSVNDTPFVFHSDDETTAVGVLDKLDIDLRFENCNETIPLNKEQRITYTLGNGTGMHVVSTTFSPNPRPCSNLDTQGNRFLWFQSYWRPKGDGYSSDEVVESVASVLCSETTWLSKLEVIDDGNFPTVIPLFDKHAIPIDSNVWEILLSSIPDANGKVWDPFEPAPRSIHEVFGPLAVDLIHGNEGSAGITNELIHNCVLRLAGKLRPLLAHFVLRQSDESNILGERLISVHELFVSQKVCLSMSALFIALAVAMGGFNIWHGRYIKVLLRDPATVLGLLLHSQARSYSSTQSSDSDLDAKKNEWVEVVFSPLFLKTWAQSVFTISLCGLIVFLVITLQLSESRDGILNVPQQGYWHLTWTTLPALSMFVVVSYVSSCSTSWRDLSSLSHLAISPLSSKDVDISFVDMIGVRTVLVAYRRKAWTVLIQQITTFSCGFLTTLASVAFSDKLSLQPVKVQLQQDSWFGDKIFEPGREKDFVIMLVTNRHRLSTLFGLREEMDLTFPKNTFGDLLFPTINGDNITKKDVLETKRDGNLAVQATIPAAKLLPACTRLPPSNDIFLDVMSDNDIHEVRVKIPAICPNGTNINITYEFPSDRPRHKAQKFHFAAMMSSFNYLVKRNWDCGVEDYLLADLLGPSLTQYYVWGQWSQKSVTFDFLRIYSCNYSWAQISVNTSLIWSDGELLIDKASPPKPNNASMRPWSPAFVAPELVLRVENRVAMSIFPAYLNKSFGEDGYMDAIFKRMIKPYGKLPVDVFHDPGMDGIILEELNKNVAIGSAQIANLENRLSIGEDSMSTPFPPGGLPLIDAIVTDHNRRRLFQNPIVTYIVLGTLGFACLVHAWILVIKAARHFGIRSKILMDERGLAPEGFNSPALMEALLHDSNAAKFIPKGAQELPPAELHKKMEGVRFRMGWYMKESDETMHYTIGVLDDEDFTFMGSKAEMAAAERHRAKAD
;
A
#
# COMPACT_ATOMS: atom_id res chain seq x y z
N MET A 1 -43.53 112.24 40.58
CA MET A 1 -42.30 111.81 39.89
C MET A 1 -42.45 110.35 39.52
N HIS A 2 -42.19 109.85 38.32
CA HIS A 2 -42.46 110.26 36.93
C HIS A 2 -41.95 109.07 36.08
N HIS A 3 -42.69 108.74 35.01
CA HIS A 3 -42.28 107.92 33.86
C HIS A 3 -42.17 106.40 34.02
N SER A 4 -42.50 105.52 33.04
CA SER A 4 -43.19 105.51 31.73
C SER A 4 -42.50 104.41 30.91
N GLU A 5 -43.29 103.55 30.23
CA GLU A 5 -42.97 102.90 28.92
C GLU A 5 -41.79 101.89 28.91
N GLU A 6 -41.72 100.81 28.11
CA GLU A 6 -42.33 100.49 26.82
C GLU A 6 -42.28 98.97 26.55
N PHE A 7 -43.19 98.52 25.69
CA PHE A 7 -43.32 97.19 25.06
C PHE A 7 -42.20 96.90 24.05
N VAL A 8 -41.74 95.64 23.92
CA VAL A 8 -41.46 94.99 22.62
C VAL A 8 -41.71 93.48 22.72
N ALA A 9 -42.59 92.97 21.86
CA ALA A 9 -42.68 91.57 21.44
C ALA A 9 -41.94 91.41 20.09
N VAL A 10 -41.10 90.39 19.91
CA VAL A 10 -40.65 89.92 18.58
C VAL A 10 -40.30 88.40 18.62
N ASN A 11 -41.08 87.66 17.85
CA ASN A 11 -40.83 86.45 17.03
C ASN A 11 -40.72 85.03 17.61
N GLU A 12 -41.68 84.23 17.11
CA GLU A 12 -41.61 82.81 16.72
C GLU A 12 -40.31 82.45 15.94
N ASP A 13 -40.07 81.14 15.83
CA ASP A 13 -38.93 80.45 15.20
C ASP A 13 -37.67 80.28 16.06
N LYS A 14 -37.79 79.55 17.17
CA LYS A 14 -36.68 78.72 17.65
C LYS A 14 -36.82 77.32 17.05
N ASN A 15 -36.05 77.12 16.00
CA ASN A 15 -35.81 75.85 15.29
C ASN A 15 -36.06 74.60 16.13
N ASP A 16 -37.03 73.80 15.69
CA ASP A 16 -37.30 72.41 16.08
C ASP A 16 -36.10 71.45 15.88
N ASP A 17 -34.98 71.94 15.31
CA ASP A 17 -33.78 71.16 15.04
C ASP A 17 -32.81 71.02 16.23
N ASP A 18 -32.87 71.89 17.25
CA ASP A 18 -31.99 71.79 18.44
C ASP A 18 -32.65 71.05 19.62
N ILE A 19 -33.98 70.91 19.62
CA ILE A 19 -34.70 70.05 20.59
C ILE A 19 -34.57 68.57 20.16
N ASN A 20 -34.61 68.28 18.86
CA ASN A 20 -34.45 66.91 18.35
C ASN A 20 -33.03 66.34 18.42
N LYS A 21 -31.98 67.18 18.50
CA LYS A 21 -30.59 66.70 18.61
C LYS A 21 -30.17 66.28 20.02
N ASN A 22 -30.77 66.87 21.04
CA ASN A 22 -30.50 66.47 22.43
C ASN A 22 -31.35 65.25 22.85
N ASP A 23 -32.52 65.04 22.23
CA ASP A 23 -33.40 63.89 22.49
C ASP A 23 -32.88 62.57 21.87
N GLU A 24 -32.02 62.63 20.84
CA GLU A 24 -31.33 61.45 20.30
C GLU A 24 -30.19 60.93 21.21
N SER A 25 -29.77 61.69 22.22
CA SER A 25 -28.58 61.38 23.03
C SER A 25 -28.81 60.38 24.18
N ALA A 26 -30.06 60.00 24.47
CA ALA A 26 -30.44 59.13 25.59
C ALA A 26 -31.05 57.77 25.16
N LEU A 27 -30.76 57.30 23.94
CA LEU A 27 -31.40 56.11 23.37
C LEU A 27 -30.50 54.87 23.48
N TRP A 28 -30.80 53.93 24.39
CA TRP A 28 -30.00 52.70 24.59
C TRP A 28 -30.47 51.56 23.66
N GLN A 29 -29.52 50.95 22.94
CA GLN A 29 -29.72 49.73 22.14
C GLN A 29 -28.68 48.66 22.53
N PRO A 30 -29.06 47.38 22.62
CA PRO A 30 -28.09 46.31 22.86
C PRO A 30 -27.11 46.21 21.68
N THR A 31 -25.81 46.18 22.00
CA THR A 31 -24.72 46.24 21.01
C THR A 31 -24.75 45.09 19.99
N TRP A 32 -25.17 43.88 20.37
CA TRP A 32 -25.21 42.72 19.46
C TRP A 32 -26.51 42.62 18.66
N LEU A 33 -27.54 43.40 19.02
CA LEU A 33 -28.81 43.48 18.29
C LEU A 33 -28.85 44.64 17.30
N GLN A 34 -27.78 45.41 17.18
CA GLN A 34 -27.71 46.48 16.18
C GLN A 34 -27.78 45.89 14.77
N PRO A 35 -28.49 46.55 13.84
CA PRO A 35 -28.67 46.05 12.47
C PRO A 35 -27.33 45.85 11.73
N ILE A 36 -26.29 46.61 12.09
CA ILE A 36 -24.93 46.44 11.56
C ILE A 36 -24.36 45.07 11.98
N ALA A 37 -24.42 44.73 13.28
CA ALA A 37 -23.92 43.46 13.79
C ALA A 37 -24.66 42.26 13.16
N LEU A 38 -26.00 42.34 13.10
CA LEU A 38 -26.85 41.31 12.49
C LEU A 38 -26.61 41.16 10.97
N SER A 39 -26.34 42.28 10.27
CA SER A 39 -25.99 42.27 8.84
C SER A 39 -24.61 41.65 8.60
N CYS A 40 -23.63 41.90 9.48
CA CYS A 40 -22.32 41.25 9.41
C CYS A 40 -22.44 39.72 9.52
N PHE A 41 -23.23 39.20 10.47
CA PHE A 41 -23.47 37.75 10.57
C PHE A 41 -24.15 37.19 9.31
N THR A 42 -25.14 37.91 8.76
CA THR A 42 -25.82 37.51 7.52
C THR A 42 -24.84 37.41 6.35
N GLY A 43 -23.94 38.40 6.20
CA GLY A 43 -22.89 38.40 5.18
C GLY A 43 -21.89 37.26 5.37
N ILE A 44 -21.50 36.96 6.61
CA ILE A 44 -20.59 35.84 6.93
C ILE A 44 -21.24 34.50 6.56
N PHE A 45 -22.50 34.25 6.93
CA PHE A 45 -23.19 32.99 6.59
C PHE A 45 -23.36 32.82 5.07
N LEU A 46 -23.74 33.88 4.36
CA LEU A 46 -23.84 33.85 2.90
C LEU A 46 -22.47 33.57 2.26
N GLY A 47 -21.43 34.25 2.72
CA GLY A 47 -20.06 34.06 2.23
C GLY A 47 -19.55 32.64 2.45
N LEU A 48 -19.77 32.06 3.64
CA LEU A 48 -19.40 30.67 3.95
C LEU A 48 -20.18 29.66 3.10
N GLY A 49 -21.49 29.87 2.90
CA GLY A 49 -22.32 29.01 2.06
C GLY A 49 -21.83 28.98 0.60
N ILE A 50 -21.55 30.14 0.02
CA ILE A 50 -21.02 30.27 -1.35
C ILE A 50 -19.62 29.67 -1.46
N ALA A 51 -18.74 29.93 -0.48
CA ALA A 51 -17.38 29.39 -0.48
C ALA A 51 -17.38 27.86 -0.46
N LEU A 52 -18.22 27.23 0.36
CA LEU A 52 -18.34 25.76 0.41
C LEU A 52 -18.85 25.17 -0.92
N LEU A 53 -19.82 25.82 -1.58
CA LEU A 53 -20.27 25.39 -2.91
C LEU A 53 -19.16 25.50 -3.96
N ALA A 54 -18.40 26.61 -3.95
CA ALA A 54 -17.27 26.80 -4.84
C ALA A 54 -16.19 25.73 -4.63
N ILE A 55 -15.82 25.47 -3.37
CA ILE A 55 -14.85 24.42 -3.01
C ILE A 55 -15.35 23.04 -3.44
N SER A 56 -16.65 22.74 -3.26
CA SER A 56 -17.22 21.46 -3.70
C SER A 56 -17.19 21.29 -5.22
N CYS A 57 -17.36 22.38 -5.97
CA CYS A 57 -17.27 22.35 -7.43
C CYS A 57 -15.83 22.08 -7.87
N ILE A 58 -14.86 22.83 -7.31
CA ILE A 58 -13.44 22.67 -7.59
C ILE A 58 -12.97 21.24 -7.25
N SER A 59 -13.37 20.72 -6.09
CA SER A 59 -13.01 19.35 -5.67
C SER A 59 -13.52 18.26 -6.61
N LYS A 60 -14.66 18.48 -7.28
CA LYS A 60 -15.20 17.52 -8.27
C LYS A 60 -14.45 17.60 -9.59
N THR A 61 -14.16 18.81 -10.05
CA THR A 61 -13.52 19.02 -11.36
C THR A 61 -12.06 18.59 -11.35
N ASN A 62 -11.35 18.79 -10.24
CA ASN A 62 -9.90 18.58 -10.16
C ASN A 62 -9.51 17.29 -9.42
N HIS A 63 -10.46 16.38 -9.16
CA HIS A 63 -10.24 15.15 -8.39
C HIS A 63 -9.57 15.36 -7.01
N GLY A 64 -9.82 16.51 -6.38
CA GLY A 64 -9.17 16.92 -5.13
C GLY A 64 -9.03 18.45 -5.09
N ILE A 65 -8.71 19.01 -3.92
CA ILE A 65 -8.46 20.46 -3.79
C ILE A 65 -6.97 20.76 -3.95
N LEU A 66 -6.14 20.08 -3.16
CA LEU A 66 -4.71 20.32 -3.01
C LEU A 66 -4.00 19.00 -2.70
N ARG A 67 -2.77 18.85 -3.24
CA ARG A 67 -1.83 17.81 -2.80
C ARG A 67 -1.32 18.16 -1.41
N THR A 68 -1.48 17.26 -0.45
CA THR A 68 -1.08 17.50 0.94
C THR A 68 -0.32 16.30 1.49
N GLN A 69 0.54 16.54 2.48
CA GLN A 69 1.16 15.44 3.20
C GLN A 69 0.20 14.93 4.29
N GLU A 70 0.23 13.63 4.56
CA GLU A 70 -0.60 12.97 5.59
C GLU A 70 -0.52 13.70 6.96
N ARG A 71 0.66 14.22 7.31
CA ARG A 71 0.89 14.98 8.56
C ARG A 71 0.05 16.25 8.70
N PHE A 72 -0.38 16.86 7.59
CA PHE A 72 -1.18 18.09 7.62
C PHE A 72 -2.69 17.84 7.68
N GLY A 73 -3.15 16.58 7.64
CA GLY A 73 -4.57 16.24 7.75
C GLY A 73 -5.23 16.81 9.02
N TYR A 74 -4.48 16.91 10.13
CA TYR A 74 -4.97 17.48 11.39
C TYR A 74 -5.35 18.96 11.28
N VAL A 75 -4.57 19.74 10.52
CA VAL A 75 -4.79 21.19 10.35
C VAL A 75 -6.11 21.45 9.62
N TRP A 76 -6.38 20.65 8.60
CA TRP A 76 -7.60 20.77 7.78
C TRP A 76 -8.88 20.37 8.52
N ARG A 77 -8.79 19.50 9.54
CA ARG A 77 -9.93 19.18 10.43
C ARG A 77 -10.10 20.21 11.55
N PHE A 78 -9.00 20.71 12.12
CA PHE A 78 -9.01 21.64 13.26
C PHE A 78 -9.34 23.09 12.88
N GLY A 79 -8.90 23.56 11.72
CA GLY A 79 -9.09 24.96 11.30
C GLY A 79 -10.56 25.38 11.15
N PRO A 80 -11.35 24.70 10.30
CA PRO A 80 -12.75 25.06 10.05
C PRO A 80 -13.62 24.98 11.31
N THR A 81 -13.46 23.90 12.08
CA THR A 81 -14.17 23.66 13.34
C THR A 81 -13.88 24.76 14.37
N THR A 82 -12.61 25.16 14.51
CA THR A 82 -12.22 26.26 15.40
C THR A 82 -12.83 27.59 14.96
N GLY A 83 -12.79 27.91 13.67
CA GLY A 83 -13.40 29.13 13.12
C GLY A 83 -14.90 29.21 13.41
N LEU A 84 -15.62 28.11 13.18
CA LEU A 84 -17.07 28.05 13.46
C LEU A 84 -17.39 28.07 14.96
N THR A 85 -16.51 27.50 15.80
CA THR A 85 -16.67 27.56 17.26
C THR A 85 -16.56 29.00 17.77
N ILE A 86 -15.60 29.77 17.24
CA ILE A 86 -15.48 31.21 17.53
C ILE A 86 -16.73 31.94 17.07
N LEU A 87 -17.21 31.70 15.85
CA LEU A 87 -18.42 32.31 15.31
C LEU A 87 -19.66 32.00 16.15
N SER A 88 -19.84 30.73 16.55
CA SER A 88 -20.92 30.28 17.44
C SER A 88 -20.84 30.95 18.82
N SER A 89 -19.62 31.12 19.36
CA SER A 89 -19.41 31.80 20.64
C SER A 89 -19.80 33.28 20.59
N LEU A 90 -19.56 33.97 19.46
CA LEU A 90 -19.99 35.36 19.26
C LEU A 90 -21.51 35.44 19.10
N TRP A 91 -22.10 34.51 18.33
CA TRP A 91 -23.55 34.42 18.15
C TRP A 91 -24.32 34.18 19.45
N SER A 92 -23.75 33.41 20.39
CA SER A 92 -24.37 33.17 21.71
C SER A 92 -24.73 34.47 22.45
N ARG A 93 -24.07 35.59 22.12
CA ARG A 93 -24.40 36.92 22.67
C ARG A 93 -25.66 37.52 22.07
N VAL A 94 -25.87 37.34 20.77
CA VAL A 94 -27.10 37.74 20.09
C VAL A 94 -28.29 36.97 20.66
N GLU A 95 -28.15 35.65 20.81
CA GLU A 95 -29.18 34.82 21.42
C GLU A 95 -29.47 35.23 22.87
N LEU A 96 -28.44 35.36 23.70
CA LEU A 96 -28.62 35.69 25.12
C LEU A 96 -29.29 37.06 25.32
N GLN A 97 -28.86 38.09 24.59
CA GLN A 97 -29.50 39.41 24.68
C GLN A 97 -30.95 39.34 24.17
N THR A 98 -31.20 38.56 23.12
CA THR A 98 -32.56 38.37 22.60
C THR A 98 -33.48 37.71 23.63
N LEU A 99 -33.03 36.64 24.30
CA LEU A 99 -33.78 35.93 25.35
C LEU A 99 -34.06 36.84 26.55
N ARG A 100 -33.06 37.62 26.97
CA ARG A 100 -33.13 38.49 28.14
C ARG A 100 -34.07 39.69 27.94
N TYR A 101 -34.02 40.32 26.77
CA TYR A 101 -34.85 41.50 26.47
C TYR A 101 -36.21 41.15 25.85
N ALA A 102 -36.49 39.87 25.57
CA ALA A 102 -37.75 39.42 24.97
C ALA A 102 -39.03 39.95 25.64
N PRO A 103 -39.17 39.99 26.99
CA PRO A 103 -40.38 40.48 27.64
C PRO A 103 -40.65 41.96 27.30
N TRP A 104 -39.62 42.78 27.41
CA TRP A 104 -39.66 44.22 27.11
C TRP A 104 -39.90 44.53 25.63
N MET A 105 -39.33 43.70 24.74
CA MET A 105 -39.57 43.83 23.31
C MET A 105 -41.00 43.40 22.93
N SER A 106 -41.58 42.41 23.61
CA SER A 106 -42.95 41.95 23.33
C SER A 106 -44.01 43.00 23.67
N GLU A 107 -43.84 43.73 24.78
CA GLU A 107 -44.76 44.77 25.23
C GLU A 107 -45.04 45.84 24.17
N ARG A 108 -44.00 46.27 23.44
CA ARG A 108 -44.12 47.38 22.48
C ARG A 108 -44.53 46.94 21.08
N VAL A 109 -44.39 45.65 20.75
CA VAL A 109 -44.52 45.15 19.36
C VAL A 109 -45.71 44.20 19.17
N GLN A 110 -46.09 43.39 20.18
CA GLN A 110 -47.08 42.31 20.01
C GLN A 110 -47.97 42.09 21.25
N GLY A 111 -49.12 42.77 21.32
CA GLY A 111 -50.23 42.35 22.21
C GLY A 111 -49.93 42.36 23.72
N PRO A 112 -50.73 41.65 24.54
CA PRO A 112 -50.70 41.77 26.00
C PRO A 112 -49.34 41.37 26.58
N PHE A 113 -48.72 42.28 27.34
CA PHE A 113 -47.50 42.07 28.10
C PHE A 113 -47.66 40.90 29.06
N ASP A 114 -46.81 39.87 28.94
CA ASP A 114 -46.71 38.79 29.93
C ASP A 114 -45.54 39.08 30.87
N PRO A 115 -45.81 39.66 32.05
CA PRO A 115 -44.75 40.09 32.97
C PRO A 115 -44.04 38.90 33.62
N ASN A 116 -44.57 37.67 33.54
CA ASN A 116 -44.00 36.46 34.14
C ASN A 116 -43.03 35.71 33.21
N LEU A 117 -42.79 36.23 32.01
CA LEU A 117 -41.98 35.55 31.00
C LEU A 117 -40.48 35.67 31.28
N ASP A 118 -39.80 34.53 31.41
CA ASP A 118 -38.33 34.46 31.50
C ASP A 118 -37.77 33.34 30.61
N TYR A 119 -37.32 33.68 29.40
CA TYR A 119 -36.67 32.71 28.51
C TYR A 119 -35.25 32.34 28.94
N THR A 120 -34.60 33.14 29.80
CA THR A 120 -33.21 32.86 30.24
C THR A 120 -33.15 31.71 31.24
N ALA A 121 -34.22 31.49 32.01
CA ALA A 121 -34.37 30.35 32.90
C ALA A 121 -34.78 29.05 32.17
N MET A 122 -35.28 29.13 30.93
CA MET A 122 -35.75 27.97 30.17
C MET A 122 -34.61 27.26 29.44
N GLY A 123 -34.64 25.92 29.43
CA GLY A 123 -33.75 25.14 28.57
C GLY A 123 -34.07 25.34 27.08
N MET A 124 -33.05 25.23 26.21
CA MET A 124 -33.18 25.51 24.77
C MET A 124 -34.36 24.79 24.05
N PRO A 125 -34.68 23.50 24.32
CA PRO A 125 -35.84 22.86 23.71
C PRO A 125 -37.17 23.54 24.08
N ASN A 126 -37.30 23.97 25.34
CA ASN A 126 -38.49 24.66 25.83
C ASN A 126 -38.59 26.07 25.26
N VAL A 127 -37.46 26.79 25.12
CA VAL A 127 -37.42 28.11 24.48
C VAL A 127 -37.95 28.05 23.06
N LEU A 128 -37.48 27.10 22.24
CA LEU A 128 -37.94 26.95 20.85
C LEU A 128 -39.45 26.68 20.77
N ILE A 129 -39.95 25.72 21.55
CA ILE A 129 -41.37 25.35 21.54
C ILE A 129 -42.25 26.50 22.05
N GLN A 130 -41.88 27.13 23.18
CA GLN A 130 -42.68 28.20 23.77
C GLN A 130 -42.65 29.48 22.93
N SER A 131 -41.47 29.87 22.41
CA SER A 131 -41.32 31.04 21.54
C SER A 131 -42.17 30.91 20.27
N LEU A 132 -42.22 29.73 19.65
CA LEU A 132 -43.06 29.47 18.47
C LEU A 132 -44.55 29.49 18.82
N ARG A 133 -44.94 28.82 19.91
CA ARG A 133 -46.34 28.79 20.39
C ARG A 133 -46.86 30.19 20.75
N ARG A 134 -46.01 31.02 21.34
CA ARG A 134 -46.29 32.41 21.72
C ARG A 134 -46.09 33.41 20.56
N ARG A 135 -45.66 32.96 19.37
CA ARG A 135 -45.35 33.79 18.19
C ARG A 135 -44.22 34.81 18.38
N HIS A 136 -43.33 34.58 19.35
CA HIS A 136 -42.13 35.38 19.56
C HIS A 136 -41.03 34.96 18.57
N PHE A 137 -41.25 35.28 17.29
CA PHE A 137 -40.41 34.81 16.17
C PHE A 137 -38.94 35.19 16.31
N MET A 138 -38.63 36.34 16.92
CA MET A 138 -37.24 36.76 17.15
C MET A 138 -36.47 35.80 18.06
N VAL A 139 -37.10 35.39 19.17
CA VAL A 139 -36.53 34.41 20.10
C VAL A 139 -36.41 33.04 19.44
N PHE A 140 -37.42 32.65 18.66
CA PHE A 140 -37.40 31.41 17.91
C PHE A 140 -36.25 31.36 16.89
N MET A 141 -36.12 32.39 16.05
CA MET A 141 -35.14 32.45 14.97
C MET A 141 -33.71 32.50 15.51
N THR A 142 -33.46 33.31 16.55
CA THR A 142 -32.12 33.41 17.16
C THR A 142 -31.68 32.11 17.84
N SER A 143 -32.60 31.45 18.54
CA SER A 143 -32.36 30.13 19.14
C SER A 143 -32.16 29.04 18.09
N MET A 144 -32.91 29.10 16.97
CA MET A 144 -32.77 28.18 15.85
C MET A 144 -31.40 28.36 15.16
N VAL A 145 -30.92 29.59 14.99
CA VAL A 145 -29.58 29.86 14.46
C VAL A 145 -28.51 29.27 15.38
N THR A 146 -28.65 29.40 16.70
CA THR A 146 -27.71 28.77 17.64
C THR A 146 -27.69 27.25 17.48
N LEU A 147 -28.86 26.60 17.35
CA LEU A 147 -28.94 25.16 17.16
C LEU A 147 -28.24 24.72 15.86
N ILE A 148 -28.49 25.42 14.76
CA ILE A 148 -27.88 25.11 13.46
C ILE A 148 -26.37 25.36 13.52
N LEU A 149 -25.89 26.48 14.08
CA LEU A 149 -24.44 26.73 14.22
C LEU A 149 -23.73 25.65 15.05
N LYS A 150 -24.38 25.13 16.08
CA LYS A 150 -23.85 24.01 16.87
C LYS A 150 -23.79 22.72 16.05
N ALA A 151 -24.75 22.47 15.17
CA ALA A 151 -24.71 21.35 14.23
C ALA A 151 -23.62 21.54 13.15
N GLU A 152 -23.43 22.76 12.65
CA GLU A 152 -22.37 23.11 11.69
C GLU A 152 -20.97 22.85 12.26
N VAL A 153 -20.73 23.21 13.52
CA VAL A 153 -19.45 22.92 14.22
C VAL A 153 -19.18 21.40 14.25
N LEU A 154 -20.21 20.58 14.47
CA LEU A 154 -20.08 19.11 14.46
C LEU A 154 -19.80 18.57 13.05
N LEU A 155 -20.48 19.11 12.02
CA LEU A 155 -20.29 18.69 10.63
C LEU A 155 -18.92 19.09 10.07
N ALA A 156 -18.39 20.26 10.45
CA ALA A 156 -17.12 20.78 9.96
C ALA A 156 -15.93 19.85 10.22
N ALA A 157 -15.98 19.04 11.28
CA ALA A 157 -14.95 18.06 11.59
C ALA A 157 -14.82 16.97 10.51
N GLY A 158 -15.93 16.63 9.85
CA GLY A 158 -16.00 15.63 8.77
C GLY A 158 -15.98 16.22 7.37
N LEU A 159 -15.72 17.52 7.23
CA LEU A 159 -15.75 18.21 5.94
C LEU A 159 -14.59 17.78 5.03
N PHE A 160 -13.38 17.68 5.58
CA PHE A 160 -12.16 17.37 4.85
C PHE A 160 -11.60 15.97 5.19
N SER A 161 -11.25 15.22 4.15
CA SER A 161 -10.61 13.90 4.25
C SER A 161 -9.40 13.82 3.33
N VAL A 162 -8.28 13.29 3.81
CA VAL A 162 -7.10 13.02 2.96
C VAL A 162 -7.17 11.58 2.48
N SER A 163 -7.17 11.36 1.17
CA SER A 163 -7.21 10.02 0.57
C SER A 163 -6.05 9.86 -0.41
N PRO A 164 -5.40 8.68 -0.46
CA PRO A 164 -4.43 8.38 -1.51
C PRO A 164 -5.17 8.24 -2.85
N THR A 165 -4.70 8.94 -3.87
CA THR A 165 -5.10 8.78 -5.26
C THR A 165 -3.88 8.39 -6.08
N GLN A 166 -4.08 7.47 -7.02
CA GLN A 166 -3.06 7.16 -8.00
C GLN A 166 -3.08 8.27 -9.05
N VAL A 167 -2.04 9.09 -9.06
CA VAL A 167 -1.86 10.17 -10.02
C VAL A 167 -0.79 9.74 -11.01
N THR A 168 -1.07 9.96 -12.27
CA THR A 168 -0.13 9.74 -13.35
C THR A 168 0.71 10.98 -13.57
N GLU A 169 2.03 10.85 -13.45
CA GLU A 169 2.99 11.91 -13.73
C GLU A 169 3.72 11.62 -15.05
N PRO A 170 3.76 12.56 -16.02
CA PRO A 170 4.53 12.34 -17.24
C PRO A 170 6.01 12.26 -16.89
N VAL A 171 6.69 11.22 -17.36
CA VAL A 171 8.12 11.00 -17.16
C VAL A 171 8.80 10.74 -18.49
N THR A 172 10.01 11.26 -18.65
CA THR A 172 10.86 10.93 -19.79
C THR A 172 11.43 9.54 -19.61
N VAL A 173 11.07 8.65 -20.52
CA VAL A 173 11.54 7.27 -20.57
C VAL A 173 12.56 7.15 -21.70
N GLN A 174 13.70 6.52 -21.42
CA GLN A 174 14.69 6.19 -22.42
C GLN A 174 14.35 4.82 -23.00
N LEU A 175 14.06 4.75 -24.30
CA LEU A 175 14.03 3.50 -25.03
C LEU A 175 15.45 2.95 -25.07
N LEU A 176 15.61 1.67 -24.74
CA LEU A 176 16.89 0.96 -24.84
C LEU A 176 17.04 0.28 -26.20
N THR A 177 15.92 0.02 -26.87
CA THR A 177 15.89 -0.89 -28.01
C THR A 177 14.80 -0.50 -29.02
N SER A 178 15.08 -0.69 -30.31
CA SER A 178 14.13 -0.53 -31.41
C SER A 178 14.12 -1.78 -32.29
N PHE A 179 13.09 -1.93 -33.13
CA PHE A 179 13.00 -2.99 -34.12
C PHE A 179 13.29 -2.40 -35.50
N ASN A 180 14.33 -2.89 -36.18
CA ASN A 180 14.76 -2.38 -37.48
C ASN A 180 15.10 -3.55 -38.40
N SER A 181 14.58 -3.52 -39.63
CA SER A 181 14.62 -4.64 -40.59
C SER A 181 15.90 -4.68 -41.45
N THR A 182 16.97 -3.98 -41.06
CA THR A 182 18.20 -3.93 -41.86
C THR A 182 19.14 -5.08 -41.48
N ARG A 183 19.44 -5.95 -42.47
CA ARG A 183 20.24 -7.19 -42.31
C ARG A 183 21.61 -6.91 -41.66
N GLU A 184 21.82 -7.44 -40.45
CA GLU A 184 23.14 -7.60 -39.84
C GLU A 184 23.97 -8.69 -40.57
N SER A 185 25.26 -8.80 -40.24
CA SER A 185 26.17 -9.78 -40.85
C SER A 185 25.81 -11.24 -40.44
N PRO A 186 25.93 -12.24 -41.34
CA PRO A 186 25.49 -13.63 -41.08
C PRO A 186 26.10 -14.31 -39.83
N LEU A 187 27.34 -13.96 -39.47
CA LEU A 187 28.05 -14.53 -38.31
C LEU A 187 27.52 -14.02 -36.96
N LEU A 188 27.19 -12.72 -36.86
CA LEU A 188 26.60 -12.11 -35.65
C LEU A 188 25.16 -12.57 -35.41
N ILE A 189 24.43 -12.84 -36.50
CA ILE A 189 23.07 -13.39 -36.44
C ILE A 189 23.08 -14.78 -35.81
N THR A 190 24.10 -15.60 -36.09
CA THR A 190 24.18 -16.98 -35.61
C THR A 190 24.28 -17.08 -34.08
N GLU A 191 25.14 -16.27 -33.46
CA GLU A 191 25.33 -16.30 -31.99
C GLU A 191 24.08 -15.78 -31.24
N LYS A 192 23.52 -14.65 -31.69
CA LYS A 192 22.27 -14.10 -31.14
C LYS A 192 21.10 -15.07 -31.31
N ALA A 193 21.02 -15.75 -32.45
CA ALA A 193 20.00 -16.75 -32.72
C ALA A 193 20.16 -17.96 -31.78
N GLN A 194 21.38 -18.46 -31.57
CA GLN A 194 21.64 -19.54 -30.61
C GLN A 194 21.21 -19.17 -29.18
N ASN A 195 21.49 -17.95 -28.74
CA ASN A 195 21.01 -17.44 -27.45
C ASN A 195 19.47 -17.44 -27.37
N ALA A 196 18.77 -17.05 -28.45
CA ALA A 196 17.31 -17.13 -28.51
C ALA A 196 16.79 -18.57 -28.37
N TYR A 197 17.44 -19.54 -29.02
CA TYR A 197 17.09 -20.96 -28.90
C TYR A 197 17.25 -21.47 -27.46
N PHE A 198 18.40 -21.21 -26.82
CA PHE A 198 18.61 -21.63 -25.43
C PHE A 198 17.66 -20.93 -24.47
N ALA A 199 17.39 -19.64 -24.66
CA ALA A 199 16.40 -18.91 -23.86
C ALA A 199 15.00 -19.51 -24.02
N ALA A 200 14.59 -19.91 -25.22
CA ALA A 200 13.27 -20.52 -25.46
C ALA A 200 13.13 -21.85 -24.73
N GLN A 201 14.17 -22.67 -24.80
CA GLN A 201 14.21 -23.94 -24.08
C GLN A 201 14.20 -23.74 -22.56
N ALA A 202 14.86 -22.70 -22.03
CA ALA A 202 14.82 -22.38 -20.61
C ALA A 202 13.43 -21.89 -20.15
N VAL A 203 12.82 -20.96 -20.89
CA VAL A 203 11.50 -20.39 -20.57
C VAL A 203 10.42 -21.47 -20.57
N HIS A 204 10.35 -22.27 -21.63
CA HIS A 204 9.29 -23.28 -21.79
C HIS A 204 9.62 -24.63 -21.15
N GLY A 205 10.89 -24.98 -20.97
CA GLY A 205 11.32 -26.28 -20.44
C GLY A 205 11.62 -26.29 -18.94
N LEU A 206 11.90 -25.13 -18.33
CA LEU A 206 12.33 -25.00 -16.92
C LEU A 206 11.49 -23.99 -16.12
N ASN A 207 10.38 -23.50 -16.67
CA ASN A 207 9.52 -22.48 -16.05
C ASN A 207 10.30 -21.25 -15.59
N VAL A 208 11.27 -20.81 -16.40
CA VAL A 208 12.02 -19.57 -16.19
C VAL A 208 11.22 -18.41 -16.74
N ASN A 209 11.20 -17.27 -16.03
CA ASN A 209 10.50 -16.10 -16.54
C ASN A 209 11.18 -15.58 -17.81
N PRO A 210 10.40 -15.14 -18.82
CA PRO A 210 10.97 -14.53 -20.02
C PRO A 210 11.77 -13.26 -19.66
N PRO A 211 12.82 -12.94 -20.44
CA PRO A 211 13.59 -11.72 -20.25
C PRO A 211 12.71 -10.47 -20.47
N PHE A 212 13.13 -9.34 -19.91
CA PHE A 212 12.39 -8.09 -20.08
C PHE A 212 12.31 -7.71 -21.56
N GLY A 213 11.10 -7.43 -22.06
CA GLY A 213 10.87 -7.21 -23.50
C GLY A 213 10.29 -8.41 -24.24
N VAL A 214 9.92 -9.49 -23.56
CA VAL A 214 9.32 -10.69 -24.15
C VAL A 214 8.10 -11.14 -23.36
N THR A 215 7.04 -11.51 -24.07
CA THR A 215 5.86 -12.21 -23.54
C THR A 215 5.76 -13.60 -24.17
N GLU A 216 4.73 -14.37 -23.83
CA GLU A 216 4.52 -15.70 -24.41
C GLU A 216 4.32 -15.65 -25.95
N ASP A 217 3.71 -14.58 -26.47
CA ASP A 217 3.30 -14.51 -27.87
C ASP A 217 4.04 -13.45 -28.71
N HIS A 218 4.71 -12.48 -28.09
CA HIS A 218 5.31 -11.34 -28.80
C HIS A 218 6.51 -10.72 -28.08
N ALA A 219 7.32 -9.97 -28.82
CA ALA A 219 8.43 -9.18 -28.27
C ALA A 219 8.11 -7.70 -28.31
N TYR A 220 8.61 -6.92 -27.34
CA TYR A 220 8.37 -5.48 -27.25
C TYR A 220 9.61 -4.70 -26.86
N GLN A 221 9.70 -3.44 -27.26
CA GLN A 221 10.86 -2.59 -26.96
C GLN A 221 11.05 -2.43 -25.45
N THR A 222 12.29 -2.60 -24.99
CA THR A 222 12.66 -2.35 -23.60
C THR A 222 12.99 -0.90 -23.34
N PHE A 223 12.77 -0.47 -22.11
CA PHE A 223 12.89 0.92 -21.71
C PHE A 223 13.22 1.05 -20.23
N ILE A 224 13.77 2.21 -19.84
CA ILE A 224 14.06 2.57 -18.46
C ILE A 224 13.67 4.03 -18.20
N ASP A 225 13.44 4.38 -16.95
CA ASP A 225 13.28 5.78 -16.56
C ASP A 225 14.62 6.52 -16.77
N SER A 226 14.61 7.58 -17.58
CA SER A 226 15.81 8.36 -17.91
C SER A 226 16.44 9.01 -16.67
N GLY A 227 15.63 9.36 -15.67
CA GLY A 227 16.09 9.99 -14.43
C GLY A 227 16.79 9.02 -13.48
N THR A 228 16.18 7.87 -13.22
CA THR A 228 16.72 6.86 -12.29
C THR A 228 17.63 5.83 -12.94
N LYS A 229 17.63 5.74 -14.28
CA LYS A 229 18.27 4.69 -15.08
C LYS A 229 17.88 3.28 -14.65
N ALA A 230 16.63 3.12 -14.20
CA ALA A 230 16.09 1.87 -13.68
C ALA A 230 14.69 1.58 -14.25
N ARG A 231 14.27 0.32 -14.11
CA ARG A 231 12.89 -0.13 -14.40
C ARG A 231 11.89 0.43 -13.38
N GLY A 232 10.60 0.23 -13.64
CA GLY A 232 9.54 0.55 -12.69
C GLY A 232 9.68 -0.23 -11.38
N THR A 233 8.93 0.15 -10.35
CA THR A 233 8.85 -0.59 -9.08
C THR A 233 7.40 -0.80 -8.69
N SER A 234 7.13 -1.74 -7.77
CA SER A 234 5.77 -2.01 -7.30
C SER A 234 5.04 -0.77 -6.72
N GLN A 235 5.80 0.20 -6.17
CA GLN A 235 5.28 1.47 -5.65
C GLN A 235 5.23 2.59 -6.68
N GLN A 236 6.11 2.55 -7.70
CA GLN A 236 6.20 3.53 -8.78
C GLN A 236 6.25 2.78 -10.11
N ARG A 237 5.07 2.38 -10.59
CA ARG A 237 4.95 1.64 -11.85
C ARG A 237 5.12 2.59 -13.02
N LEU A 238 5.83 2.13 -14.05
CA LEU A 238 6.03 2.88 -15.29
C LEU A 238 5.07 2.34 -16.34
N LYS A 239 4.19 3.19 -16.85
CA LYS A 239 3.30 2.90 -17.98
C LYS A 239 3.86 3.56 -19.23
N VAL A 240 4.13 2.79 -20.26
CA VAL A 240 4.79 3.28 -21.49
C VAL A 240 4.18 2.62 -22.71
N THR A 241 3.93 3.40 -23.75
CA THR A 241 3.48 2.88 -25.05
C THR A 241 4.69 2.66 -25.96
N VAL A 242 4.92 1.42 -26.38
CA VAL A 242 6.08 1.00 -27.16
C VAL A 242 5.68 0.15 -28.37
N ASP A 243 6.60 -0.09 -29.31
CA ASP A 243 6.35 -1.03 -30.40
C ASP A 243 6.54 -2.48 -29.94
N GLY A 244 5.68 -3.35 -30.47
CA GLY A 244 5.74 -4.80 -30.34
C GLY A 244 5.81 -5.48 -31.70
N VAL A 245 6.60 -6.54 -31.78
CA VAL A 245 6.67 -7.45 -32.93
C VAL A 245 5.76 -8.64 -32.68
N PHE A 246 4.81 -8.81 -33.58
CA PHE A 246 3.87 -9.94 -33.62
C PHE A 246 4.19 -10.81 -34.82
N SER A 247 3.95 -12.11 -34.69
CA SER A 247 4.14 -13.05 -35.80
C SER A 247 3.12 -14.19 -35.76
N ASP A 248 2.59 -14.53 -36.93
CA ASP A 248 1.67 -15.65 -37.12
C ASP A 248 2.26 -16.63 -38.15
N THR A 249 2.01 -17.93 -37.99
CA THR A 249 2.40 -18.94 -39.00
C THR A 249 1.23 -19.84 -39.29
N LYS A 250 0.96 -20.00 -40.59
CA LYS A 250 -0.05 -20.90 -41.11
C LYS A 250 0.64 -22.03 -41.85
N CYS A 251 0.34 -23.26 -41.44
CA CYS A 251 0.93 -24.48 -41.99
C CYS A 251 -0.16 -25.36 -42.59
N ILE A 252 0.12 -25.95 -43.76
CA ILE A 252 -0.74 -26.94 -44.41
C ILE A 252 -0.01 -28.30 -44.50
N PRO A 253 -0.70 -29.41 -44.21
CA PRO A 253 -0.08 -30.74 -44.25
C PRO A 253 0.05 -31.29 -45.68
N LEU A 254 0.92 -32.27 -45.83
CA LEU A 254 1.08 -33.06 -47.05
C LEU A 254 -0.18 -33.90 -47.33
N GLU A 255 -0.66 -33.88 -48.58
CA GLU A 255 -1.77 -34.70 -49.08
C GLU A 255 -1.26 -36.04 -49.64
N SER A 256 -0.21 -36.01 -50.46
CA SER A 256 0.40 -37.20 -51.08
C SER A 256 1.85 -36.95 -51.53
N TYR A 257 2.61 -38.01 -51.79
CA TYR A 257 3.99 -37.94 -52.30
C TYR A 257 4.26 -39.03 -53.35
N SER A 258 5.24 -38.79 -54.22
CA SER A 258 5.81 -39.80 -55.12
C SER A 258 7.34 -39.80 -55.05
N VAL A 259 7.93 -40.99 -54.96
CA VAL A 259 9.39 -41.18 -54.89
C VAL A 259 9.89 -41.59 -56.27
N ASN A 260 10.82 -40.82 -56.82
CA ASN A 260 11.51 -41.12 -58.09
C ASN A 260 12.78 -41.96 -57.79
N ASP A 261 13.44 -42.54 -58.80
CA ASP A 261 14.61 -43.43 -58.59
C ASP A 261 15.71 -42.75 -57.74
N THR A 262 15.85 -43.17 -56.47
CA THR A 262 16.89 -42.73 -55.52
C THR A 262 17.96 -43.81 -55.38
N PRO A 263 19.14 -43.69 -56.04
CA PRO A 263 20.18 -44.71 -55.99
C PRO A 263 20.89 -44.76 -54.62
N PHE A 264 21.03 -45.97 -54.08
CA PHE A 264 21.78 -46.27 -52.85
C PHE A 264 23.11 -46.97 -53.19
N VAL A 265 24.20 -46.54 -52.56
CA VAL A 265 25.54 -47.10 -52.74
C VAL A 265 26.08 -47.59 -51.40
N PHE A 266 26.44 -48.87 -51.29
CA PHE A 266 27.00 -49.43 -50.06
C PHE A 266 28.53 -49.45 -50.07
N HIS A 267 29.15 -49.04 -48.96
CA HIS A 267 30.58 -49.17 -48.68
C HIS A 267 30.77 -50.03 -47.42
N SER A 268 31.40 -51.20 -47.53
CA SER A 268 31.75 -52.03 -46.37
C SER A 268 33.22 -51.81 -45.99
N ASP A 269 33.47 -51.18 -44.84
CA ASP A 269 34.84 -51.03 -44.32
C ASP A 269 35.22 -52.15 -43.32
N ASP A 270 34.30 -53.01 -42.86
CA ASP A 270 34.59 -54.19 -42.02
C ASP A 270 33.42 -55.21 -42.03
N GLU A 271 33.70 -56.51 -41.83
CA GLU A 271 32.72 -57.63 -41.83
C GLU A 271 31.58 -57.50 -40.80
N THR A 272 31.68 -56.56 -39.84
CA THR A 272 30.71 -56.38 -38.75
C THR A 272 29.81 -55.15 -38.85
N THR A 273 30.07 -54.20 -39.77
CA THR A 273 29.27 -52.98 -39.94
C THR A 273 29.28 -52.53 -41.40
N ALA A 274 28.20 -52.77 -42.14
CA ALA A 274 28.04 -52.22 -43.48
C ALA A 274 27.59 -50.76 -43.41
N VAL A 275 28.23 -49.87 -44.18
CA VAL A 275 27.89 -48.45 -44.22
C VAL A 275 27.20 -48.15 -45.55
N GLY A 276 25.92 -47.74 -45.53
CA GLY A 276 25.23 -47.32 -46.74
C GLY A 276 25.38 -45.82 -46.99
N VAL A 277 25.33 -45.43 -48.27
CA VAL A 277 25.42 -44.05 -48.73
C VAL A 277 24.26 -43.75 -49.69
N LEU A 278 23.42 -42.77 -49.36
CA LEU A 278 22.49 -42.17 -50.32
C LEU A 278 23.24 -41.09 -51.10
N ASP A 279 23.20 -41.09 -52.44
CA ASP A 279 23.85 -40.07 -53.27
C ASP A 279 22.87 -39.01 -53.82
N LYS A 280 21.58 -39.36 -54.00
CA LYS A 280 20.56 -38.45 -54.54
C LYS A 280 19.17 -38.71 -53.95
N LEU A 281 18.51 -37.64 -53.49
CA LEU A 281 17.11 -37.63 -53.05
C LEU A 281 16.24 -36.99 -54.14
N ASP A 282 15.22 -37.72 -54.61
CA ASP A 282 14.30 -37.30 -55.68
C ASP A 282 12.85 -37.66 -55.32
N ILE A 283 12.12 -36.72 -54.69
CA ILE A 283 10.75 -36.93 -54.18
C ILE A 283 9.85 -35.75 -54.58
N ASP A 284 8.67 -36.01 -55.13
CA ASP A 284 7.65 -35.00 -55.42
C ASP A 284 6.60 -34.96 -54.30
N LEU A 285 6.31 -33.76 -53.79
CA LEU A 285 5.37 -33.53 -52.68
C LEU A 285 4.12 -32.77 -53.14
N ARG A 286 2.94 -33.22 -52.71
CA ARG A 286 1.65 -32.57 -52.99
C ARG A 286 0.94 -32.20 -51.68
N PHE A 287 0.57 -30.93 -51.52
CA PHE A 287 -0.07 -30.38 -50.32
C PHE A 287 -1.57 -30.12 -50.51
N GLU A 288 -2.31 -30.12 -49.41
CA GLU A 288 -3.75 -29.84 -49.44
C GLU A 288 -4.04 -28.45 -50.04
N ASN A 289 -4.99 -28.39 -50.96
CA ASN A 289 -5.42 -27.15 -51.63
C ASN A 289 -4.31 -26.42 -52.41
N CYS A 290 -3.30 -27.16 -52.90
CA CYS A 290 -2.27 -26.67 -53.81
C CYS A 290 -2.42 -27.34 -55.19
N ASN A 291 -2.26 -26.55 -56.26
CA ASN A 291 -2.47 -27.05 -57.63
C ASN A 291 -1.20 -27.67 -58.25
N GLU A 292 -0.02 -27.37 -57.70
CA GLU A 292 1.27 -27.82 -58.23
C GLU A 292 2.01 -28.72 -57.22
N THR A 293 2.72 -29.73 -57.74
CA THR A 293 3.64 -30.55 -56.94
C THR A 293 4.96 -29.82 -56.74
N ILE A 294 5.56 -29.99 -55.57
CA ILE A 294 6.86 -29.40 -55.21
C ILE A 294 7.93 -30.48 -55.33
N PRO A 295 8.83 -30.41 -56.34
CA PRO A 295 9.90 -31.39 -56.51
C PRO A 295 11.05 -31.15 -55.52
N LEU A 296 11.47 -32.20 -54.82
CA LEU A 296 12.66 -32.23 -53.98
C LEU A 296 13.76 -33.03 -54.67
N ASN A 297 14.66 -32.32 -55.37
CA ASN A 297 15.78 -32.91 -56.09
C ASN A 297 17.11 -32.37 -55.54
N LYS A 298 17.86 -33.20 -54.79
CA LYS A 298 19.17 -32.83 -54.23
C LYS A 298 20.18 -33.96 -54.35
N GLU A 299 21.38 -33.63 -54.83
CA GLU A 299 22.57 -34.50 -54.77
C GLU A 299 23.24 -34.31 -53.41
N GLN A 300 23.34 -35.38 -52.62
CA GLN A 300 23.94 -35.30 -51.29
C GLN A 300 24.28 -36.67 -50.75
N ARG A 301 25.47 -36.77 -50.14
CA ARG A 301 26.03 -38.01 -49.58
C ARG A 301 25.59 -38.21 -48.12
N ILE A 302 24.63 -39.10 -47.86
CA ILE A 302 24.17 -39.43 -46.49
C ILE A 302 24.73 -40.78 -46.08
N THR A 303 25.50 -40.87 -44.99
CA THR A 303 26.21 -42.08 -44.54
C THR A 303 25.51 -42.75 -43.35
N TYR A 304 25.26 -44.07 -43.36
CA TYR A 304 24.54 -44.79 -42.28
C TYR A 304 25.11 -46.20 -42.02
N THR A 305 24.82 -46.81 -40.85
CA THR A 305 25.30 -48.17 -40.48
C THR A 305 24.16 -49.19 -40.44
N LEU A 306 24.33 -50.35 -41.08
CA LEU A 306 23.39 -51.47 -41.05
C LEU A 306 23.57 -52.29 -39.76
N GLY A 307 22.56 -52.25 -38.89
CA GLY A 307 22.33 -53.23 -37.83
C GLY A 307 21.04 -54.02 -38.08
N ASN A 308 20.80 -55.10 -37.33
CA ASN A 308 19.60 -55.96 -37.41
C ASN A 308 18.26 -55.28 -37.01
N GLY A 309 18.17 -53.95 -37.06
CA GLY A 309 17.00 -53.18 -36.63
C GLY A 309 16.72 -51.99 -37.53
N THR A 310 15.44 -51.72 -37.75
CA THR A 310 14.87 -50.57 -38.45
C THR A 310 15.56 -49.25 -38.09
N GLY A 311 16.17 -48.58 -39.08
CA GLY A 311 16.79 -47.27 -38.93
C GLY A 311 15.78 -46.14 -39.19
N MET A 312 15.58 -45.26 -38.21
CA MET A 312 14.83 -44.01 -38.41
C MET A 312 15.78 -42.92 -38.92
N HIS A 313 15.57 -42.45 -40.14
CA HIS A 313 16.46 -41.46 -40.77
C HIS A 313 15.73 -40.14 -41.05
N VAL A 314 15.91 -39.16 -40.18
CA VAL A 314 15.26 -37.85 -40.25
C VAL A 314 16.08 -36.90 -41.13
N VAL A 315 15.68 -36.70 -42.39
CA VAL A 315 16.25 -35.64 -43.24
C VAL A 315 15.31 -34.44 -43.22
N SER A 316 15.59 -33.47 -42.35
CA SER A 316 14.87 -32.19 -42.33
C SER A 316 15.57 -31.19 -43.24
N THR A 317 14.90 -30.66 -44.26
CA THR A 317 15.45 -29.63 -45.15
C THR A 317 14.40 -28.57 -45.42
N THR A 318 14.80 -27.30 -45.32
CA THR A 318 13.95 -26.17 -45.70
C THR A 318 14.25 -25.73 -47.11
N PHE A 319 13.20 -25.56 -47.91
CA PHE A 319 13.27 -24.96 -49.22
C PHE A 319 12.49 -23.65 -49.20
N SER A 320 13.05 -22.60 -49.79
CA SER A 320 12.25 -21.49 -50.29
C SER A 320 11.67 -21.96 -51.62
N PRO A 321 10.38 -22.32 -51.71
CA PRO A 321 9.82 -22.78 -52.96
C PRO A 321 9.92 -21.69 -54.04
N ASN A 322 10.12 -22.10 -55.29
CA ASN A 322 9.87 -21.26 -56.47
C ASN A 322 8.48 -20.60 -56.37
N PRO A 323 8.25 -19.43 -57.01
CA PRO A 323 7.25 -18.49 -56.52
C PRO A 323 5.81 -19.03 -56.64
N ARG A 324 5.23 -19.37 -55.47
CA ARG A 324 3.79 -19.51 -55.17
C ARG A 324 3.06 -20.77 -55.69
N PRO A 325 3.41 -21.98 -55.22
CA PRO A 325 2.70 -23.23 -55.59
C PRO A 325 1.26 -23.36 -55.03
N CYS A 326 0.89 -22.50 -54.08
CA CYS A 326 -0.41 -22.55 -53.38
C CYS A 326 -1.01 -21.14 -53.20
N SER A 327 -2.22 -20.89 -53.71
CA SER A 327 -2.87 -19.58 -53.67
C SER A 327 -3.52 -19.25 -52.31
N ASN A 328 -3.85 -20.28 -51.52
CA ASN A 328 -4.58 -20.14 -50.24
C ASN A 328 -3.69 -19.83 -49.03
N LEU A 329 -2.38 -19.93 -49.17
CA LEU A 329 -1.41 -19.49 -48.17
C LEU A 329 -1.12 -17.99 -48.36
N ASP A 330 -0.85 -17.28 -47.26
CA ASP A 330 -0.59 -15.83 -47.30
C ASP A 330 0.45 -15.45 -48.37
N THR A 331 0.21 -14.31 -49.03
CA THR A 331 0.96 -13.85 -50.20
C THR A 331 2.07 -12.88 -49.88
N GLN A 332 2.11 -12.36 -48.64
CA GLN A 332 3.07 -11.35 -48.19
C GLN A 332 4.35 -11.94 -47.57
N GLY A 333 4.32 -13.19 -47.08
CA GLY A 333 5.44 -13.82 -46.36
C GLY A 333 6.23 -14.86 -47.16
N ASN A 334 7.45 -15.14 -46.71
CA ASN A 334 8.27 -16.26 -47.22
C ASN A 334 7.65 -17.60 -46.80
N ARG A 335 7.82 -18.63 -47.65
CA ARG A 335 7.29 -19.97 -47.42
C ARG A 335 8.41 -20.95 -47.13
N PHE A 336 8.14 -21.86 -46.20
CA PHE A 336 9.11 -22.85 -45.74
C PHE A 336 8.48 -24.22 -45.75
N LEU A 337 9.25 -25.18 -46.23
CA LEU A 337 8.86 -26.58 -46.30
C LEU A 337 9.61 -27.36 -45.22
N TRP A 338 8.88 -28.10 -44.39
CA TRP A 338 9.44 -29.08 -43.47
C TRP A 338 9.16 -30.47 -44.02
N PHE A 339 10.18 -31.30 -44.12
CA PHE A 339 10.09 -32.64 -44.70
C PHE A 339 10.81 -33.64 -43.80
N GLN A 340 10.27 -34.84 -43.70
CA GLN A 340 10.87 -35.96 -42.99
C GLN A 340 10.46 -37.26 -43.68
N SER A 341 11.40 -38.20 -43.79
CA SER A 341 11.16 -39.51 -44.38
C SER A 341 11.58 -40.64 -43.43
N TYR A 342 11.04 -41.82 -43.66
CA TYR A 342 11.36 -43.04 -42.93
C TYR A 342 11.65 -44.15 -43.95
N TRP A 343 12.72 -44.91 -43.72
CA TRP A 343 13.30 -45.83 -44.69
C TRP A 343 13.45 -47.21 -44.06
N ARG A 344 13.24 -48.26 -44.86
CA ARG A 344 13.37 -49.64 -44.42
C ARG A 344 14.16 -50.47 -45.43
N PRO A 345 15.02 -51.41 -44.98
CA PRO A 345 15.62 -52.41 -45.86
C PRO A 345 14.54 -53.27 -46.55
N LYS A 346 14.71 -53.53 -47.84
CA LYS A 346 13.85 -54.41 -48.65
C LYS A 346 14.31 -55.86 -48.50
N GLY A 347 13.91 -56.50 -47.39
CA GLY A 347 14.12 -57.93 -47.12
C GLY A 347 14.98 -58.23 -45.89
N ASP A 348 15.03 -59.50 -45.48
CA ASP A 348 15.64 -59.99 -44.22
C ASP A 348 17.18 -60.19 -44.29
N GLY A 349 17.85 -59.66 -45.32
CA GLY A 349 19.30 -59.77 -45.51
C GLY A 349 19.93 -58.44 -45.92
N TYR A 350 21.27 -58.39 -45.96
CA TYR A 350 22.09 -57.25 -46.43
C TYR A 350 21.92 -56.95 -47.94
N SER A 351 20.69 -56.97 -48.44
CA SER A 351 20.30 -56.69 -49.82
C SER A 351 20.20 -55.18 -50.04
N SER A 352 20.63 -54.74 -51.21
CA SER A 352 20.99 -53.37 -51.59
C SER A 352 19.83 -52.42 -51.91
N ASP A 353 18.60 -52.76 -51.55
CA ASP A 353 17.43 -51.93 -51.86
C ASP A 353 16.81 -51.45 -50.54
N GLU A 354 16.80 -50.13 -50.29
CA GLU A 354 15.97 -49.52 -49.25
C GLU A 354 14.70 -48.94 -49.88
N VAL A 355 13.57 -49.03 -49.17
CA VAL A 355 12.28 -48.47 -49.61
C VAL A 355 11.86 -47.39 -48.63
N VAL A 356 11.41 -46.24 -49.15
CA VAL A 356 10.71 -45.22 -48.36
C VAL A 356 9.44 -45.83 -47.81
N GLU A 357 9.36 -46.02 -46.50
CA GLU A 357 8.19 -46.59 -45.82
C GLU A 357 7.14 -45.51 -45.54
N SER A 358 7.57 -44.30 -45.17
CA SER A 358 6.65 -43.16 -45.00
C SER A 358 7.35 -41.81 -45.20
N VAL A 359 6.59 -40.83 -45.69
CA VAL A 359 6.99 -39.42 -45.77
C VAL A 359 5.98 -38.59 -45.01
N ALA A 360 6.47 -37.65 -44.20
CA ALA A 360 5.65 -36.64 -43.56
C ALA A 360 6.20 -35.24 -43.86
N SER A 361 5.32 -34.29 -44.16
CA SER A 361 5.75 -32.95 -44.57
C SER A 361 4.68 -31.88 -44.32
N VAL A 362 5.12 -30.64 -44.15
CA VAL A 362 4.26 -29.48 -43.88
C VAL A 362 4.81 -28.26 -44.61
N LEU A 363 3.95 -27.52 -45.29
CA LEU A 363 4.28 -26.26 -45.95
C LEU A 363 3.72 -25.09 -45.14
N CYS A 364 4.59 -24.17 -44.70
CA CYS A 364 4.23 -23.06 -43.83
C CYS A 364 4.49 -21.71 -44.48
N SER A 365 3.69 -20.70 -44.11
CA SER A 365 3.87 -19.28 -44.42
C SER A 365 3.82 -18.47 -43.13
N GLU A 366 4.71 -17.49 -42.99
CA GLU A 366 4.81 -16.64 -41.81
C GLU A 366 4.53 -15.18 -42.15
N THR A 367 3.79 -14.50 -41.28
CA THR A 367 3.60 -13.05 -41.34
C THR A 367 4.09 -12.42 -40.05
N THR A 368 4.92 -11.39 -40.16
CA THR A 368 5.44 -10.62 -39.02
C THR A 368 5.06 -9.15 -39.19
N TRP A 369 4.60 -8.49 -38.12
CA TRP A 369 4.20 -7.09 -38.17
C TRP A 369 4.48 -6.35 -36.85
N LEU A 370 4.64 -5.02 -36.94
CA LEU A 370 4.68 -4.12 -35.78
C LEU A 370 3.27 -3.65 -35.41
N SER A 371 3.01 -3.60 -34.11
CA SER A 371 1.84 -2.93 -33.53
C SER A 371 2.19 -2.29 -32.19
N LYS A 372 1.38 -1.33 -31.73
CA LYS A 372 1.63 -0.63 -30.47
C LYS A 372 1.18 -1.49 -29.28
N LEU A 373 1.95 -1.41 -28.20
CA LEU A 373 1.71 -2.09 -26.93
C LEU A 373 1.74 -1.08 -25.80
N GLU A 374 0.84 -1.24 -24.84
CA GLU A 374 0.92 -0.54 -23.55
C GLU A 374 1.57 -1.47 -22.53
N VAL A 375 2.72 -1.07 -21.99
CA VAL A 375 3.49 -1.85 -21.01
C VAL A 375 3.43 -1.14 -19.67
N ILE A 376 2.90 -1.82 -18.65
CA ILE A 376 2.90 -1.39 -17.25
C ILE A 376 3.98 -2.19 -16.53
N ASP A 377 5.14 -1.56 -16.32
CA ASP A 377 6.31 -2.14 -15.67
C ASP A 377 6.32 -1.87 -14.16
N ASP A 378 6.33 -2.94 -13.37
CA ASP A 378 6.44 -2.92 -11.90
C ASP A 378 7.82 -3.37 -11.38
N GLY A 379 8.78 -3.57 -12.29
CA GLY A 379 10.15 -4.01 -12.00
C GLY A 379 10.33 -5.52 -11.93
N ASN A 380 9.24 -6.28 -11.81
CA ASN A 380 9.26 -7.74 -11.70
C ASN A 380 8.56 -8.38 -12.90
N PHE A 381 7.24 -8.18 -13.03
CA PHE A 381 6.37 -8.78 -14.04
C PHE A 381 5.58 -7.69 -14.77
N PRO A 382 6.09 -7.22 -15.92
CA PRO A 382 5.42 -6.18 -16.67
C PRO A 382 4.11 -6.71 -17.24
N THR A 383 3.02 -5.99 -17.02
CA THR A 383 1.73 -6.28 -17.67
C THR A 383 1.73 -5.63 -19.04
N VAL A 384 1.57 -6.43 -20.09
CA VAL A 384 1.59 -5.97 -21.48
C VAL A 384 0.20 -6.09 -22.08
N ILE A 385 -0.32 -4.98 -22.59
CA ILE A 385 -1.66 -4.90 -23.18
C ILE A 385 -1.51 -4.55 -24.67
N PRO A 386 -1.93 -5.43 -25.59
CA PRO A 386 -1.89 -5.11 -27.01
C PRO A 386 -2.91 -4.05 -27.38
N LEU A 387 -2.44 -2.97 -28.00
CA LEU A 387 -3.29 -1.95 -28.59
C LEU A 387 -3.46 -2.34 -30.06
N PHE A 388 -4.44 -3.21 -30.36
CA PHE A 388 -4.73 -3.64 -31.73
C PHE A 388 -5.15 -2.44 -32.59
N ASP A 389 -4.16 -1.77 -33.16
CA ASP A 389 -4.34 -0.63 -34.04
C ASP A 389 -4.73 -1.13 -35.45
N LYS A 390 -5.43 -0.30 -36.23
CA LYS A 390 -5.81 -0.64 -37.62
C LYS A 390 -4.61 -0.67 -38.58
N HIS A 391 -3.41 -0.29 -38.11
CA HIS A 391 -2.20 -0.11 -38.90
C HIS A 391 -1.11 -1.11 -38.47
N ALA A 392 -1.30 -2.39 -38.77
CA ALA A 392 -0.22 -3.37 -38.68
C ALA A 392 0.84 -3.07 -39.77
N ILE A 393 2.08 -2.77 -39.38
CA ILE A 393 3.16 -2.49 -40.33
C ILE A 393 3.90 -3.81 -40.59
N PRO A 394 3.82 -4.41 -41.80
CA PRO A 394 4.50 -5.67 -42.08
C PRO A 394 6.02 -5.50 -42.02
N ILE A 395 6.71 -6.49 -41.46
CA ILE A 395 8.17 -6.56 -41.40
C ILE A 395 8.63 -7.72 -42.27
N ASP A 396 9.57 -7.47 -43.17
CA ASP A 396 10.28 -8.53 -43.91
C ASP A 396 11.37 -9.13 -43.00
N SER A 397 10.99 -10.12 -42.20
CA SER A 397 11.90 -10.89 -41.35
C SER A 397 11.82 -12.36 -41.72
N ASN A 398 12.94 -12.93 -42.20
CA ASN A 398 13.06 -14.37 -42.44
C ASN A 398 13.38 -15.10 -41.12
N VAL A 399 12.42 -15.10 -40.18
CA VAL A 399 12.58 -15.67 -38.84
C VAL A 399 12.90 -17.17 -38.92
N TRP A 400 12.40 -17.87 -39.94
CA TRP A 400 12.65 -19.30 -40.15
C TRP A 400 14.07 -19.64 -40.64
N GLU A 401 14.69 -18.82 -41.51
CA GLU A 401 16.11 -18.97 -41.84
C GLU A 401 17.00 -18.75 -40.60
N ILE A 402 16.62 -17.79 -39.76
CA ILE A 402 17.28 -17.51 -38.48
C ILE A 402 17.07 -18.68 -37.50
N LEU A 403 15.88 -19.28 -37.46
CA LEU A 403 15.57 -20.42 -36.60
C LEU A 403 16.46 -21.63 -36.90
N LEU A 404 16.75 -21.93 -38.17
CA LEU A 404 17.65 -23.04 -38.50
C LEU A 404 19.10 -22.77 -38.07
N SER A 405 19.54 -21.52 -38.25
CA SER A 405 20.88 -21.10 -37.80
C SER A 405 21.00 -20.96 -36.27
N SER A 406 19.87 -20.89 -35.57
CA SER A 406 19.80 -20.81 -34.10
C SER A 406 20.12 -22.13 -33.39
N ILE A 407 20.13 -23.26 -34.10
CA ILE A 407 20.28 -24.58 -33.47
C ILE A 407 21.73 -25.03 -33.65
N PRO A 408 22.50 -25.22 -32.56
CA PRO A 408 23.87 -25.70 -32.66
C PRO A 408 23.90 -27.21 -32.95
N ASP A 409 24.86 -27.66 -33.77
CA ASP A 409 25.17 -29.07 -33.95
C ASP A 409 25.96 -29.66 -32.75
N ALA A 410 26.25 -30.96 -32.80
CA ALA A 410 27.05 -31.67 -31.79
C ALA A 410 28.48 -31.12 -31.61
N ASN A 411 28.99 -30.38 -32.61
CA ASN A 411 30.35 -29.82 -32.65
C ASN A 411 30.40 -28.31 -32.39
N GLY A 412 29.25 -27.67 -32.09
CA GLY A 412 29.15 -26.22 -31.90
C GLY A 412 29.24 -25.38 -33.15
N LYS A 413 29.01 -25.95 -34.33
CA LYS A 413 28.72 -25.21 -35.56
C LYS A 413 27.20 -24.98 -35.69
N VAL A 414 26.81 -24.15 -36.65
CA VAL A 414 25.42 -24.11 -37.12
C VAL A 414 25.03 -25.49 -37.58
N TRP A 415 23.86 -25.97 -37.15
CA TRP A 415 23.28 -27.19 -37.70
C TRP A 415 23.23 -27.08 -39.22
N ASP A 416 24.12 -27.82 -39.89
CA ASP A 416 24.03 -28.08 -41.30
C ASP A 416 23.11 -29.30 -41.46
N PRO A 417 21.93 -29.15 -42.10
CA PRO A 417 21.06 -30.29 -42.38
C PRO A 417 21.75 -31.40 -43.18
N PHE A 418 22.96 -31.15 -43.68
CA PHE A 418 23.63 -31.94 -44.69
C PHE A 418 25.02 -32.51 -44.31
N GLU A 419 25.57 -32.24 -43.10
CA GLU A 419 26.82 -32.87 -42.62
C GLU A 419 26.56 -34.32 -42.10
N PRO A 420 27.36 -35.34 -42.49
CA PRO A 420 27.21 -36.71 -41.98
C PRO A 420 27.66 -36.81 -40.51
N ALA A 421 26.77 -37.26 -39.63
CA ALA A 421 27.01 -37.41 -38.19
C ALA A 421 27.77 -38.73 -37.83
N PRO A 422 28.50 -38.77 -36.71
CA PRO A 422 29.22 -39.97 -36.27
C PRO A 422 28.32 -41.03 -35.58
N ARG A 423 28.24 -42.21 -36.20
CA ARG A 423 28.17 -43.61 -35.69
C ARG A 423 27.36 -44.03 -34.43
N SER A 424 26.52 -43.23 -33.76
CA SER A 424 25.69 -43.73 -32.64
C SER A 424 24.18 -43.56 -32.80
N ILE A 425 23.47 -44.67 -32.59
CA ILE A 425 22.02 -44.76 -32.45
C ILE A 425 21.59 -43.81 -31.33
N HIS A 426 20.64 -42.91 -31.61
CA HIS A 426 19.99 -41.88 -30.74
C HIS A 426 20.35 -40.40 -30.96
N GLU A 427 21.27 -40.06 -31.86
CA GLU A 427 21.55 -38.65 -32.16
C GLU A 427 20.63 -38.11 -33.28
N VAL A 428 19.37 -37.81 -32.91
CA VAL A 428 18.41 -37.19 -33.83
C VAL A 428 18.60 -35.68 -33.80
N PHE A 429 19.43 -35.13 -34.70
CA PHE A 429 19.64 -33.68 -34.80
C PHE A 429 18.71 -33.04 -35.83
N GLY A 430 17.76 -32.26 -35.30
CA GLY A 430 16.88 -31.37 -36.05
C GLY A 430 15.84 -30.75 -35.10
N PRO A 431 15.34 -29.53 -35.36
CA PRO A 431 14.38 -28.84 -34.50
C PRO A 431 13.14 -29.66 -34.13
N LEU A 432 12.64 -30.43 -35.09
CA LEU A 432 11.51 -31.33 -34.93
C LEU A 432 11.86 -32.54 -34.06
N ALA A 433 13.05 -33.09 -34.22
CA ALA A 433 13.54 -34.21 -33.42
C ALA A 433 13.73 -33.83 -31.95
N VAL A 434 14.23 -32.61 -31.70
CA VAL A 434 14.34 -32.08 -30.34
C VAL A 434 12.94 -31.92 -29.72
N ASP A 435 11.96 -31.31 -30.40
CA ASP A 435 10.61 -31.17 -29.83
C ASP A 435 9.90 -32.53 -29.65
N LEU A 436 10.11 -33.50 -30.55
CA LEU A 436 9.59 -34.87 -30.43
C LEU A 436 10.14 -35.63 -29.22
N ILE A 437 11.46 -35.57 -28.99
CA ILE A 437 12.11 -36.15 -27.79
C ILE A 437 11.55 -35.49 -26.51
N HIS A 438 11.22 -34.19 -26.56
CA HIS A 438 10.68 -33.46 -25.42
C HIS A 438 9.19 -33.72 -25.17
N GLY A 439 8.42 -34.10 -26.20
CA GLY A 439 6.98 -34.37 -26.15
C GLY A 439 6.60 -35.74 -25.57
N ASN A 440 7.58 -36.60 -25.26
CA ASN A 440 7.35 -37.98 -24.79
C ASN A 440 6.59 -38.85 -25.81
N GLU A 441 6.51 -38.42 -27.05
CA GLU A 441 5.93 -39.18 -28.16
C GLU A 441 7.04 -40.07 -28.71
N GLY A 442 6.98 -41.36 -28.40
CA GLY A 442 7.95 -42.34 -28.86
C GLY A 442 8.06 -42.38 -30.38
N SER A 443 9.13 -43.00 -30.88
CA SER A 443 9.46 -43.18 -32.30
C SER A 443 8.46 -44.03 -33.13
N ALA A 444 7.21 -44.16 -32.68
CA ALA A 444 6.16 -44.88 -33.37
C ALA A 444 5.48 -43.99 -34.42
N GLY A 445 5.91 -44.10 -35.69
CA GLY A 445 5.18 -43.64 -36.88
C GLY A 445 5.01 -42.11 -36.98
N ILE A 446 5.90 -41.47 -37.73
CA ILE A 446 5.86 -40.02 -37.96
C ILE A 446 4.70 -39.67 -38.90
N THR A 447 3.76 -38.84 -38.47
CA THR A 447 2.57 -38.43 -39.25
C THR A 447 2.60 -36.95 -39.63
N ASN A 448 1.85 -36.56 -40.66
CA ASN A 448 1.71 -35.16 -41.06
C ASN A 448 1.16 -34.27 -39.93
N GLU A 449 0.21 -34.80 -39.14
CA GLU A 449 -0.39 -34.09 -38.00
C GLU A 449 0.63 -33.83 -36.88
N LEU A 450 1.47 -34.83 -36.60
CA LEU A 450 2.53 -34.72 -35.62
C LEU A 450 3.53 -33.62 -36.02
N ILE A 451 4.00 -33.62 -37.27
CA ILE A 451 4.93 -32.58 -37.76
C ILE A 451 4.25 -31.21 -37.75
N HIS A 452 2.98 -31.12 -38.16
CA HIS A 452 2.23 -29.86 -38.17
C HIS A 452 2.15 -29.24 -36.76
N ASN A 453 1.73 -30.03 -35.77
CA ASN A 453 1.62 -29.58 -34.38
C ASN A 453 2.99 -29.20 -33.79
N CYS A 454 4.03 -29.99 -34.05
CA CYS A 454 5.38 -29.69 -33.59
C CYS A 454 5.95 -28.41 -34.22
N VAL A 455 5.76 -28.19 -35.52
CA VAL A 455 6.22 -26.97 -36.20
C VAL A 455 5.53 -25.75 -35.60
N LEU A 456 4.21 -25.79 -35.39
CA LEU A 456 3.49 -24.68 -34.77
C LEU A 456 3.95 -24.42 -33.32
N ARG A 457 4.16 -25.47 -32.53
CA ARG A 457 4.63 -25.37 -31.14
C ARG A 457 6.03 -24.79 -31.07
N LEU A 458 6.96 -25.30 -31.88
CA LEU A 458 8.33 -24.81 -31.95
C LEU A 458 8.36 -23.33 -32.36
N ALA A 459 7.55 -22.97 -33.36
CA ALA A 459 7.44 -21.61 -33.83
C ALA A 459 6.94 -20.67 -32.71
N GLY A 460 5.85 -21.04 -32.03
CA GLY A 460 5.29 -20.25 -30.94
C GLY A 460 6.31 -19.99 -29.83
N LYS A 461 7.08 -21.02 -29.45
CA LYS A 461 8.11 -20.92 -28.40
C LYS A 461 9.30 -20.04 -28.79
N LEU A 462 9.73 -20.06 -30.06
CA LEU A 462 10.95 -19.36 -30.48
C LEU A 462 10.71 -17.95 -31.01
N ARG A 463 9.60 -17.69 -31.70
CA ARG A 463 9.39 -16.42 -32.42
C ARG A 463 9.56 -15.17 -31.54
N PRO A 464 8.95 -15.06 -30.34
CA PRO A 464 9.13 -13.88 -29.49
C PRO A 464 10.59 -13.66 -29.08
N LEU A 465 11.32 -14.74 -28.83
CA LEU A 465 12.73 -14.66 -28.42
C LEU A 465 13.65 -14.37 -29.60
N LEU A 466 13.38 -14.91 -30.79
CA LEU A 466 14.09 -14.54 -32.01
C LEU A 466 13.88 -13.06 -32.34
N ALA A 467 12.65 -12.55 -32.18
CA ALA A 467 12.38 -11.12 -32.31
C ALA A 467 13.14 -10.29 -31.26
N HIS A 468 13.25 -10.78 -30.03
CA HIS A 468 13.99 -10.12 -28.95
C HIS A 468 15.50 -10.07 -29.17
N PHE A 469 16.13 -11.19 -29.54
CA PHE A 469 17.59 -11.29 -29.63
C PHE A 469 18.13 -10.88 -31.01
N VAL A 470 17.38 -11.10 -32.09
CA VAL A 470 17.88 -10.93 -33.47
C VAL A 470 17.33 -9.69 -34.16
N LEU A 471 16.02 -9.43 -34.06
CA LEU A 471 15.38 -8.30 -34.76
C LEU A 471 15.53 -6.96 -34.02
N ARG A 472 16.07 -6.99 -32.81
CA ARG A 472 16.20 -5.85 -31.91
C ARG A 472 17.57 -5.19 -32.05
N GLN A 473 17.58 -3.87 -32.12
CA GLN A 473 18.78 -3.04 -32.14
C GLN A 473 18.78 -2.11 -30.93
N SER A 474 19.96 -1.65 -30.50
CA SER A 474 20.08 -0.64 -29.45
C SER A 474 19.47 0.69 -29.91
N ASP A 475 18.70 1.33 -29.05
CA ASP A 475 18.17 2.67 -29.24
C ASP A 475 18.45 3.49 -27.98
N GLU A 476 18.56 4.81 -28.12
CA GLU A 476 18.73 5.75 -27.01
C GLU A 476 17.72 6.91 -27.09
N SER A 477 16.69 6.76 -27.92
CA SER A 477 15.63 7.76 -28.07
C SER A 477 14.81 7.92 -26.78
N ASN A 478 14.35 9.14 -26.52
CA ASN A 478 13.51 9.45 -25.37
C ASN A 478 12.06 9.58 -25.79
N ILE A 479 11.17 8.91 -25.07
CA ILE A 479 9.72 8.99 -25.24
C ILE A 479 9.04 9.44 -23.95
N LEU A 480 7.80 9.91 -24.07
CA LEU A 480 6.97 10.22 -22.91
C LEU A 480 6.31 8.95 -22.40
N GLY A 481 6.60 8.61 -21.15
CA GLY A 481 5.89 7.61 -20.38
C GLY A 481 5.12 8.25 -19.23
N GLU A 482 4.47 7.42 -18.46
CA GLU A 482 3.58 7.77 -17.36
C GLU A 482 4.05 7.04 -16.10
N ARG A 483 4.36 7.77 -15.03
CA ARG A 483 4.67 7.21 -13.72
C ARG A 483 3.43 7.22 -12.85
N LEU A 484 3.01 6.06 -12.39
CA LEU A 484 1.90 5.92 -11.44
C LEU A 484 2.44 6.13 -10.02
N ILE A 485 2.02 7.22 -9.38
CA ILE A 485 2.42 7.58 -8.02
C ILE A 485 1.18 7.68 -7.14
N SER A 486 1.25 7.11 -5.93
CA SER A 486 0.23 7.36 -4.91
C SER A 486 0.46 8.70 -4.24
N VAL A 487 -0.36 9.70 -4.55
CA VAL A 487 -0.32 11.04 -3.96
C VAL A 487 -1.48 11.18 -2.96
N HIS A 488 -1.24 11.86 -1.85
CA HIS A 488 -2.28 12.15 -0.87
C HIS A 488 -3.00 13.45 -1.23
N GLU A 489 -4.27 13.37 -1.63
CA GLU A 489 -5.08 14.51 -2.03
C GLU A 489 -6.13 14.83 -0.97
N LEU A 490 -6.39 16.13 -0.78
CA LEU A 490 -7.42 16.62 0.12
C LEU A 490 -8.78 16.61 -0.60
N PHE A 491 -9.69 15.77 -0.12
CA PHE A 491 -11.07 15.67 -0.58
C PHE A 491 -12.05 16.34 0.36
N VAL A 492 -13.17 16.77 -0.20
CA VAL A 492 -14.32 17.23 0.56
C VAL A 492 -15.39 16.17 0.58
N SER A 493 -15.92 15.86 1.77
CA SER A 493 -17.09 15.00 1.90
C SER A 493 -18.29 15.70 1.28
N GLN A 494 -18.69 15.27 0.09
CA GLN A 494 -19.71 15.96 -0.71
C GLN A 494 -21.05 16.08 0.01
N LYS A 495 -21.47 15.04 0.74
CA LYS A 495 -22.73 15.04 1.51
C LYS A 495 -22.69 16.04 2.66
N VAL A 496 -21.56 16.10 3.37
CA VAL A 496 -21.35 17.04 4.49
C VAL A 496 -21.31 18.47 3.95
N CYS A 497 -20.55 18.72 2.89
CA CYS A 497 -20.41 20.04 2.29
C CYS A 497 -21.74 20.60 1.78
N LEU A 498 -22.52 19.82 1.02
CA LEU A 498 -23.83 20.25 0.55
C LEU A 498 -24.81 20.51 1.71
N SER A 499 -24.77 19.69 2.76
CA SER A 499 -25.58 19.91 3.96
C SER A 499 -25.21 21.21 4.66
N MET A 500 -23.92 21.47 4.88
CA MET A 500 -23.42 22.70 5.51
C MET A 500 -23.74 23.93 4.65
N SER A 501 -23.53 23.88 3.33
CA SER A 501 -23.91 24.96 2.43
C SER A 501 -25.41 25.28 2.50
N ALA A 502 -26.27 24.25 2.48
CA ALA A 502 -27.71 24.44 2.57
C ALA A 502 -28.13 25.07 3.90
N LEU A 503 -27.52 24.63 5.02
CA LEU A 503 -27.77 25.16 6.35
C LEU A 503 -27.28 26.62 6.48
N PHE A 504 -26.07 26.97 6.02
CA PHE A 504 -25.60 28.36 6.01
C PHE A 504 -26.45 29.28 5.14
N ILE A 505 -26.90 28.83 3.96
CA ILE A 505 -27.80 29.61 3.11
C ILE A 505 -29.16 29.77 3.80
N ALA A 506 -29.69 28.71 4.42
CA ALA A 506 -30.92 28.79 5.19
C ALA A 506 -30.79 29.79 6.36
N LEU A 507 -29.65 29.81 7.07
CA LEU A 507 -29.34 30.80 8.09
C LEU A 507 -29.29 32.23 7.52
N ALA A 508 -28.64 32.43 6.39
CA ALA A 508 -28.55 33.74 5.75
C ALA A 508 -29.92 34.25 5.29
N VAL A 509 -30.76 33.39 4.71
CA VAL A 509 -32.14 33.74 4.29
C VAL A 509 -33.03 34.02 5.50
N ALA A 510 -32.98 33.16 6.51
CA ALA A 510 -33.69 33.32 7.78
C ALA A 510 -33.34 34.67 8.44
N MET A 511 -32.06 34.98 8.49
CA MET A 511 -31.55 36.19 9.14
C MET A 511 -31.76 37.45 8.28
N GLY A 512 -31.56 37.36 6.96
CA GLY A 512 -31.79 38.45 6.03
C GLY A 512 -33.27 38.84 5.96
N GLY A 513 -34.15 37.85 5.87
CA GLY A 513 -35.60 38.05 5.94
C GLY A 513 -36.02 38.68 7.27
N PHE A 514 -35.43 38.25 8.38
CA PHE A 514 -35.66 38.85 9.70
C PHE A 514 -35.17 40.31 9.77
N ASN A 515 -33.95 40.61 9.33
CA ASN A 515 -33.40 41.98 9.34
C ASN A 515 -34.27 42.96 8.53
N ILE A 516 -34.78 42.51 7.37
CA ILE A 516 -35.67 43.31 6.52
C ILE A 516 -37.05 43.51 7.17
N TRP A 517 -37.60 42.45 7.77
CA TRP A 517 -38.90 42.51 8.45
C TRP A 517 -38.86 43.33 9.74
N HIS A 518 -37.75 43.31 10.46
CA HIS A 518 -37.66 43.79 11.85
C HIS A 518 -36.90 45.12 12.04
N GLY A 519 -36.18 45.61 11.02
CA GLY A 519 -35.40 46.86 11.08
C GLY A 519 -36.20 48.13 11.40
N ARG A 520 -37.54 48.04 11.50
CA ARG A 520 -38.44 49.15 11.87
C ARG A 520 -38.91 49.12 13.34
N TYR A 521 -38.59 48.09 14.13
CA TYR A 521 -39.24 47.84 15.43
C TYR A 521 -38.33 47.91 16.67
N ILE A 522 -37.00 48.06 16.52
CA ILE A 522 -36.05 48.19 17.64
C ILE A 522 -35.76 49.68 17.92
N LYS A 523 -36.80 50.49 18.14
CA LYS A 523 -36.64 51.88 18.59
C LYS A 523 -36.85 51.99 20.11
N VAL A 524 -35.68 52.04 20.77
CA VAL A 524 -35.32 52.72 22.01
C VAL A 524 -35.94 52.25 23.34
N LEU A 525 -35.10 51.63 24.17
CA LEU A 525 -35.23 51.62 25.62
C LEU A 525 -34.39 52.77 26.21
N LEU A 526 -34.86 53.39 27.30
CA LEU A 526 -34.14 54.49 27.96
C LEU A 526 -32.81 54.04 28.59
N ARG A 527 -32.73 52.81 29.11
CA ARG A 527 -31.54 52.20 29.70
C ARG A 527 -31.67 50.67 29.67
N ASP A 528 -30.61 49.92 30.00
CA ASP A 528 -30.65 48.45 30.14
C ASP A 528 -31.66 48.03 31.24
N PRO A 529 -32.87 47.56 30.88
CA PRO A 529 -33.94 47.27 31.83
C PRO A 529 -33.66 46.01 32.67
N ALA A 530 -32.61 45.25 32.32
CA ALA A 530 -32.29 44.00 32.97
C ALA A 530 -31.25 44.17 34.09
N THR A 531 -30.74 45.39 34.30
CA THR A 531 -29.97 45.76 35.50
C THR A 531 -30.91 46.20 36.63
N VAL A 532 -30.46 46.10 37.89
CA VAL A 532 -31.28 46.52 39.05
C VAL A 532 -31.58 48.02 38.97
N LEU A 533 -30.57 48.83 38.61
CA LEU A 533 -30.76 50.28 38.44
C LEU A 533 -31.66 50.63 37.25
N GLY A 534 -31.50 49.94 36.12
CA GLY A 534 -32.34 50.17 34.94
C GLY A 534 -33.80 49.78 35.16
N LEU A 535 -34.06 48.69 35.89
CA LEU A 535 -35.41 48.31 36.26
C LEU A 535 -36.05 49.30 37.24
N LEU A 536 -35.30 49.80 38.23
CA LEU A 536 -35.74 50.87 39.12
C LEU A 536 -36.17 52.13 38.32
N LEU A 537 -35.36 52.54 37.34
CA LEU A 537 -35.69 53.67 36.46
C LEU A 537 -36.93 53.42 35.60
N HIS A 538 -37.13 52.19 35.13
CA HIS A 538 -38.27 51.81 34.30
C HIS A 538 -39.57 51.70 35.11
N SER A 539 -39.52 51.13 36.31
CA SER A 539 -40.66 51.04 37.24
C SER A 539 -41.14 52.43 37.68
N GLN A 540 -40.22 53.38 37.94
CA GLN A 540 -40.55 54.77 38.26
C GLN A 540 -41.23 55.50 37.09
N ALA A 541 -40.81 55.23 35.84
CA ALA A 541 -41.48 55.77 34.64
C ALA A 541 -42.92 55.28 34.55
N ARG A 542 -43.14 53.98 34.84
CA ARG A 542 -44.44 53.31 34.73
C ARG A 542 -45.41 53.67 35.85
N SER A 543 -44.89 54.00 37.05
CA SER A 543 -45.69 54.51 38.18
C SER A 543 -46.47 55.79 37.85
N TYR A 544 -46.13 56.51 36.77
CA TYR A 544 -46.86 57.66 36.27
C TYR A 544 -48.00 57.31 35.28
N SER A 545 -48.13 56.07 34.79
CA SER A 545 -49.22 55.63 33.90
C SER A 545 -49.90 54.33 34.37
N SER A 546 -50.82 54.46 35.33
CA SER A 546 -51.96 53.58 35.66
C SER A 546 -51.79 52.04 35.73
N THR A 547 -51.98 51.49 36.95
CA THR A 547 -52.82 50.33 37.32
C THR A 547 -53.06 49.22 36.28
N GLN A 548 -52.28 48.13 36.32
CA GLN A 548 -52.68 46.89 35.64
C GLN A 548 -52.11 45.59 36.25
N SER A 549 -51.72 45.57 37.52
CA SER A 549 -51.58 44.33 38.30
C SER A 549 -52.58 44.38 39.47
N SER A 550 -53.23 43.25 39.77
CA SER A 550 -54.03 43.13 40.99
C SER A 550 -53.08 43.09 42.18
N ASP A 551 -53.34 43.85 43.25
CA ASP A 551 -52.56 43.79 44.50
C ASP A 551 -52.33 42.35 44.99
N SER A 552 -53.31 41.46 44.75
CA SER A 552 -53.21 40.04 45.09
C SER A 552 -52.12 39.24 44.34
N ASP A 553 -51.85 39.56 43.07
CA ASP A 553 -50.80 38.91 42.26
C ASP A 553 -49.41 39.45 42.65
N LEU A 554 -49.34 40.72 43.05
CA LEU A 554 -48.13 41.35 43.55
C LEU A 554 -47.74 40.75 44.92
N ASP A 555 -48.69 40.60 45.83
CA ASP A 555 -48.47 40.02 47.15
C ASP A 555 -48.06 38.54 47.08
N ALA A 556 -48.65 37.77 46.17
CA ALA A 556 -48.22 36.39 45.90
C ALA A 556 -46.75 36.32 45.48
N LYS A 557 -46.32 37.21 44.57
CA LYS A 557 -44.92 37.29 44.11
C LYS A 557 -43.96 37.83 45.17
N LYS A 558 -44.39 38.74 46.04
CA LYS A 558 -43.61 39.16 47.21
C LYS A 558 -43.35 37.97 48.15
N ASN A 559 -44.38 37.15 48.41
CA ASN A 559 -44.23 35.94 49.22
C ASN A 559 -43.25 34.93 48.59
N GLU A 560 -43.20 34.83 47.26
CA GLU A 560 -42.19 33.99 46.58
C GLU A 560 -40.75 34.42 46.89
N TRP A 561 -40.47 35.73 47.00
CA TRP A 561 -39.15 36.23 47.42
C TRP A 561 -38.83 35.97 48.89
N VAL A 562 -39.83 35.74 49.74
CA VAL A 562 -39.66 35.41 51.16
C VAL A 562 -39.38 33.91 51.31
N GLU A 563 -40.25 33.05 50.79
CA GLU A 563 -40.25 31.58 50.99
C GLU A 563 -39.24 30.79 50.11
N VAL A 564 -38.24 31.46 49.53
CA VAL A 564 -37.34 30.88 48.52
C VAL A 564 -36.55 29.65 49.01
N VAL A 565 -36.76 28.51 48.35
CA VAL A 565 -35.88 27.31 48.42
C VAL A 565 -35.26 26.97 47.05
N PHE A 566 -35.53 27.77 46.02
CA PHE A 566 -35.14 27.50 44.64
C PHE A 566 -33.61 27.41 44.45
N SER A 567 -33.21 26.57 43.48
CA SER A 567 -31.85 26.51 42.93
C SER A 567 -31.94 26.07 41.47
N PRO A 568 -31.26 26.76 40.52
CA PRO A 568 -31.30 26.40 39.11
C PRO A 568 -30.92 24.93 38.86
N LEU A 569 -31.56 24.27 37.89
CA LEU A 569 -31.38 22.85 37.58
C LEU A 569 -29.89 22.45 37.50
N PHE A 570 -29.10 23.22 36.77
CA PHE A 570 -27.67 22.97 36.54
C PHE A 570 -26.80 23.16 37.79
N LEU A 571 -27.31 23.86 38.81
CA LEU A 571 -26.63 24.10 40.08
C LEU A 571 -27.05 23.10 41.18
N LYS A 572 -28.10 22.28 40.94
CA LYS A 572 -28.52 21.25 41.90
C LYS A 572 -27.40 20.24 42.14
N THR A 573 -27.26 19.80 43.38
CA THR A 573 -26.19 18.86 43.80
C THR A 573 -26.23 17.53 43.04
N TRP A 574 -27.43 16.98 42.78
CA TRP A 574 -27.58 15.74 42.02
C TRP A 574 -27.11 15.90 40.56
N ALA A 575 -27.46 17.01 39.91
CA ALA A 575 -27.07 17.27 38.52
C ALA A 575 -25.55 17.44 38.39
N GLN A 576 -24.94 18.16 39.35
CA GLN A 576 -23.48 18.31 39.43
C GLN A 576 -22.77 16.98 39.74
N SER A 577 -23.39 16.11 40.54
CA SER A 577 -22.86 14.78 40.85
C SER A 577 -22.87 13.88 39.61
N VAL A 578 -23.99 13.81 38.90
CA VAL A 578 -24.12 13.06 37.64
C VAL A 578 -23.11 13.57 36.61
N PHE A 579 -22.97 14.88 36.46
CA PHE A 579 -22.00 15.47 35.55
C PHE A 579 -20.55 15.10 35.92
N THR A 580 -20.18 15.19 37.19
CA THR A 580 -18.83 14.85 37.67
C THR A 580 -18.51 13.37 37.44
N ILE A 581 -19.46 12.47 37.70
CA ILE A 581 -19.32 11.02 37.42
C ILE A 581 -19.12 10.78 35.92
N SER A 582 -19.92 11.44 35.07
CA SER A 582 -19.77 11.34 33.60
C SER A 582 -18.40 11.82 33.12
N LEU A 583 -17.85 12.90 33.69
CA LEU A 583 -16.49 13.36 33.38
C LEU A 583 -15.43 12.34 33.77
N CYS A 584 -15.54 11.74 34.97
CA CYS A 584 -14.63 10.67 35.39
C CYS A 584 -14.71 9.47 34.44
N GLY A 585 -15.91 9.07 34.03
CA GLY A 585 -16.13 8.00 33.07
C GLY A 585 -15.48 8.28 31.71
N LEU A 586 -15.61 9.50 31.18
CA LEU A 586 -14.95 9.92 29.93
C LEU A 586 -13.43 9.92 30.05
N ILE A 587 -12.87 10.38 31.17
CA ILE A 587 -11.43 10.37 31.44
C ILE A 587 -10.91 8.91 31.44
N VAL A 588 -11.57 8.03 32.19
CA VAL A 588 -11.20 6.60 32.26
C VAL A 588 -11.30 5.95 30.88
N PHE A 589 -12.37 6.22 30.13
CA PHE A 589 -12.55 5.70 28.78
C PHE A 589 -11.41 6.13 27.85
N LEU A 590 -11.08 7.43 27.81
CA LEU A 590 -10.00 7.96 26.95
C LEU A 590 -8.62 7.42 27.32
N VAL A 591 -8.35 7.16 28.60
CA VAL A 591 -7.10 6.55 29.07
C VAL A 591 -7.02 5.09 28.65
N ILE A 592 -8.11 4.32 28.83
CA ILE A 592 -8.16 2.92 28.41
C ILE A 592 -7.97 2.80 26.90
N THR A 593 -8.66 3.63 26.10
CA THR A 593 -8.52 3.60 24.65
C THR A 593 -7.11 4.03 24.19
N LEU A 594 -6.47 4.96 24.90
CA LEU A 594 -5.10 5.37 24.61
C LEU A 594 -4.10 4.24 24.90
N GLN A 595 -4.23 3.59 26.07
CA GLN A 595 -3.41 2.43 26.42
C GLN A 595 -3.63 1.28 25.43
N LEU A 596 -4.87 1.05 24.99
CA LEU A 596 -5.17 0.03 23.98
C LEU A 596 -4.53 0.38 22.63
N SER A 597 -4.60 1.65 22.23
CA SER A 597 -3.99 2.15 21.00
C SER A 597 -2.47 2.02 21.01
N GLU A 598 -1.81 2.29 22.15
CA GLU A 598 -0.35 2.17 22.28
C GLU A 598 0.11 0.71 22.40
N SER A 599 -0.62 -0.12 23.17
CA SER A 599 -0.24 -1.53 23.38
C SER A 599 -0.51 -2.42 22.17
N ARG A 600 -1.56 -2.13 21.38
CA ARG A 600 -1.96 -2.95 20.23
C ARG A 600 -1.64 -2.31 18.88
N ASP A 601 -0.93 -1.18 18.86
CA ASP A 601 -0.59 -0.42 17.65
C ASP A 601 -1.83 -0.09 16.79
N GLY A 602 -2.81 0.53 17.46
CA GLY A 602 -4.11 0.89 16.91
C GLY A 602 -5.27 0.08 17.49
N ILE A 603 -6.47 0.65 17.40
CA ILE A 603 -7.68 0.17 18.07
C ILE A 603 -8.47 -0.79 17.17
N LEU A 604 -8.70 -0.40 15.91
CA LEU A 604 -9.56 -1.10 14.95
C LEU A 604 -8.98 -1.01 13.54
N ASN A 605 -9.22 -2.02 12.69
CA ASN A 605 -8.92 -1.93 11.26
C ASN A 605 -9.92 -0.99 10.57
N VAL A 606 -9.42 -0.18 9.63
CA VAL A 606 -10.23 0.79 8.89
C VAL A 606 -10.31 0.34 7.42
N PRO A 607 -11.51 0.08 6.87
CA PRO A 607 -11.66 -0.26 5.46
C PRO A 607 -11.25 0.94 4.58
N GLN A 608 -10.56 0.66 3.47
CA GLN A 608 -9.99 1.67 2.57
C GLN A 608 -11.07 2.51 1.86
N GLN A 609 -12.29 1.98 1.74
CA GLN A 609 -13.44 2.68 1.17
C GLN A 609 -14.57 2.77 2.21
N GLY A 610 -14.99 3.99 2.56
CA GLY A 610 -16.20 4.17 3.36
C GLY A 610 -16.32 5.47 4.15
N TYR A 611 -17.57 5.78 4.51
CA TYR A 611 -17.95 6.89 5.38
C TYR A 611 -17.68 6.63 6.88
N TRP A 612 -17.03 5.51 7.20
CA TRP A 612 -16.75 5.12 8.59
C TRP A 612 -15.95 6.18 9.36
N HIS A 613 -15.16 7.01 8.66
CA HIS A 613 -14.46 8.12 9.29
C HIS A 613 -15.34 9.15 9.99
N LEU A 614 -16.62 9.23 9.62
CA LEU A 614 -17.58 10.06 10.32
C LEU A 614 -17.87 9.52 11.73
N THR A 615 -17.82 8.21 11.95
CA THR A 615 -18.18 7.62 13.26
C THR A 615 -17.20 8.01 14.36
N TRP A 616 -15.89 7.84 14.13
CA TRP A 616 -14.85 8.15 15.13
C TRP A 616 -14.51 9.64 15.23
N THR A 617 -15.01 10.49 14.32
CA THR A 617 -14.88 11.95 14.42
C THR A 617 -16.09 12.58 15.09
N THR A 618 -17.31 12.15 14.75
CA THR A 618 -18.56 12.75 15.27
C THR A 618 -18.92 12.27 16.68
N LEU A 619 -18.70 10.99 17.01
CA LEU A 619 -19.11 10.45 18.32
C LEU A 619 -18.34 11.10 19.48
N PRO A 620 -16.99 11.23 19.44
CA PRO A 620 -16.25 11.95 20.48
C PRO A 620 -16.63 13.43 20.54
N ALA A 621 -16.81 14.08 19.38
CA ALA A 621 -17.22 15.48 19.32
C ALA A 621 -18.59 15.70 19.98
N LEU A 622 -19.57 14.82 19.72
CA LEU A 622 -20.90 14.90 20.33
C LEU A 622 -20.86 14.70 21.85
N SER A 623 -20.02 13.78 22.34
CA SER A 623 -19.82 13.61 23.79
C SER A 623 -19.26 14.87 24.46
N MET A 624 -18.25 15.51 23.84
CA MET A 624 -17.67 16.75 24.35
C MET A 624 -18.62 17.93 24.21
N PHE A 625 -19.46 17.96 23.19
CA PHE A 625 -20.48 18.98 23.03
C PHE A 625 -21.49 19.00 24.18
N VAL A 626 -21.88 17.82 24.70
CA VAL A 626 -22.73 17.72 25.90
C VAL A 626 -22.02 18.33 27.12
N VAL A 627 -20.72 18.05 27.28
CA VAL A 627 -19.90 18.62 28.35
C VAL A 627 -19.84 20.14 28.27
N VAL A 628 -19.50 20.68 27.09
CA VAL A 628 -19.41 22.13 26.85
C VAL A 628 -20.74 22.82 27.10
N SER A 629 -21.85 22.22 26.65
CA SER A 629 -23.19 22.77 26.84
C SER A 629 -23.53 22.87 28.33
N TYR A 630 -23.27 21.82 29.12
CA TYR A 630 -23.52 21.83 30.56
C TYR A 630 -22.67 22.88 31.30
N VAL A 631 -21.37 22.94 31.01
CA VAL A 631 -20.44 23.92 31.63
C VAL A 631 -20.86 25.35 31.32
N SER A 632 -21.26 25.61 30.07
CA SER A 632 -21.75 26.91 29.63
C SER A 632 -23.05 27.29 30.35
N SER A 633 -24.03 26.39 30.45
CA SER A 633 -25.26 26.62 31.20
C SER A 633 -25.01 26.93 32.67
N CYS A 634 -24.12 26.18 33.32
CA CYS A 634 -23.69 26.43 34.70
C CYS A 634 -23.04 27.82 34.83
N SER A 635 -22.19 28.22 33.87
CA SER A 635 -21.57 29.55 33.81
C SER A 635 -22.58 30.68 33.73
N THR A 636 -23.57 30.55 32.85
CA THR A 636 -24.65 31.54 32.74
C THR A 636 -25.44 31.64 34.05
N SER A 637 -25.88 30.52 34.63
CA SER A 637 -26.63 30.55 35.91
C SER A 637 -25.85 31.18 37.07
N TRP A 638 -24.54 30.95 37.18
CA TRP A 638 -23.71 31.62 38.19
C TRP A 638 -23.56 33.12 37.93
N ARG A 639 -23.46 33.54 36.66
CA ARG A 639 -23.37 34.95 36.29
C ARG A 639 -24.68 35.68 36.56
N ASP A 640 -25.81 35.07 36.26
CA ASP A 640 -27.15 35.63 36.49
C ASP A 640 -27.41 35.90 37.98
N LEU A 641 -27.05 34.95 38.85
CA LEU A 641 -27.25 35.07 40.30
C LEU A 641 -26.19 35.94 41.01
N SER A 642 -25.08 36.26 40.34
CA SER A 642 -23.94 36.92 41.00
C SER A 642 -24.26 38.31 41.55
N SER A 643 -25.01 39.12 40.80
CA SER A 643 -25.40 40.49 41.21
C SER A 643 -26.25 40.48 42.47
N LEU A 644 -27.25 39.59 42.53
CA LEU A 644 -28.11 39.41 43.70
C LEU A 644 -27.33 38.89 44.91
N SER A 645 -26.38 37.97 44.71
CA SER A 645 -25.56 37.47 45.83
C SER A 645 -24.69 38.58 46.44
N HIS A 646 -24.12 39.45 45.60
CA HIS A 646 -23.30 40.56 46.08
C HIS A 646 -24.14 41.60 46.82
N LEU A 647 -25.37 41.87 46.35
CA LEU A 647 -26.36 42.72 47.02
C LEU A 647 -26.81 42.17 48.37
N ALA A 648 -26.95 40.84 48.50
CA ALA A 648 -27.35 40.20 49.75
C ALA A 648 -26.25 40.20 50.82
N ILE A 649 -24.98 40.18 50.40
CA ILE A 649 -23.82 40.08 51.31
C ILE A 649 -23.29 41.46 51.73
N SER A 650 -23.26 42.44 50.82
CA SER A 650 -22.56 43.72 51.03
C SER A 650 -23.27 44.91 50.38
N PRO A 651 -23.13 46.13 50.93
CA PRO A 651 -23.63 47.33 50.28
C PRO A 651 -22.90 47.63 48.98
N LEU A 652 -23.63 48.01 47.93
CA LEU A 652 -23.13 48.26 46.59
C LEU A 652 -23.40 49.69 46.13
N SER A 653 -22.53 50.22 45.27
CA SER A 653 -22.69 51.57 44.70
C SER A 653 -23.63 51.56 43.50
N SER A 654 -24.10 52.74 43.08
CA SER A 654 -24.89 52.92 41.85
C SER A 654 -24.23 52.36 40.59
N LYS A 655 -22.89 52.34 40.52
CA LYS A 655 -22.14 51.74 39.40
C LYS A 655 -22.19 50.21 39.39
N ASP A 656 -22.38 49.60 40.55
CA ASP A 656 -22.33 48.14 40.70
C ASP A 656 -23.67 47.47 40.42
N VAL A 657 -24.78 48.13 40.75
CA VAL A 657 -26.15 47.67 40.43
C VAL A 657 -26.56 47.91 38.97
N ASP A 658 -25.81 48.74 38.24
CA ASP A 658 -25.99 49.02 36.80
C ASP A 658 -25.15 48.10 35.91
N ILE A 659 -24.53 47.06 36.47
CA ILE A 659 -23.67 46.12 35.75
C ILE A 659 -24.31 44.74 35.69
N SER A 660 -24.34 44.16 34.48
CA SER A 660 -24.70 42.76 34.26
C SER A 660 -23.48 41.94 33.83
N PHE A 661 -23.15 40.91 34.61
CA PHE A 661 -22.10 39.96 34.23
C PHE A 661 -22.50 39.11 33.02
N VAL A 662 -23.80 38.96 32.75
CA VAL A 662 -24.38 38.09 31.73
C VAL A 662 -24.19 38.67 30.32
N ASP A 663 -24.30 39.99 30.19
CA ASP A 663 -24.18 40.72 28.93
C ASP A 663 -22.72 40.96 28.48
N MET A 664 -21.75 40.78 29.38
CA MET A 664 -20.34 40.95 29.05
C MET A 664 -19.78 39.79 28.21
N ILE A 665 -18.92 40.10 27.22
CA ILE A 665 -18.08 39.11 26.52
C ILE A 665 -17.20 38.40 27.55
N GLY A 666 -16.99 37.08 27.38
CA GLY A 666 -16.33 36.23 28.37
C GLY A 666 -14.96 36.75 28.87
N VAL A 667 -14.12 37.30 27.99
CA VAL A 667 -12.81 37.87 28.38
C VAL A 667 -12.98 39.08 29.30
N ARG A 668 -13.95 39.96 29.01
CA ARG A 668 -14.28 41.11 29.86
C ARG A 668 -14.86 40.65 31.20
N THR A 669 -15.70 39.61 31.20
CA THR A 669 -16.23 38.98 32.42
C THR A 669 -15.11 38.50 33.34
N VAL A 670 -14.08 37.83 32.81
CA VAL A 670 -12.91 37.38 33.60
C VAL A 670 -12.21 38.55 34.27
N LEU A 671 -11.88 39.61 33.52
CA LEU A 671 -11.18 40.79 34.05
C LEU A 671 -12.01 41.51 35.12
N VAL A 672 -13.31 41.69 34.88
CA VAL A 672 -14.22 42.38 35.80
C VAL A 672 -14.47 41.52 37.05
N ALA A 673 -14.70 40.22 36.90
CA ALA A 673 -14.90 39.29 38.01
C ALA A 673 -13.67 39.21 38.92
N TYR A 674 -12.46 39.18 38.34
CA TYR A 674 -11.22 39.25 39.11
C TYR A 674 -11.11 40.55 39.91
N ARG A 675 -11.30 41.71 39.26
CA ARG A 675 -11.26 43.03 39.93
C ARG A 675 -12.30 43.15 41.05
N ARG A 676 -13.46 42.52 40.89
CA ARG A 676 -14.58 42.56 41.84
C ARG A 676 -14.56 41.42 42.87
N LYS A 677 -13.53 40.55 42.86
CA LYS A 677 -13.41 39.38 43.74
C LYS A 677 -14.62 38.42 43.64
N ALA A 678 -15.29 38.37 42.48
CA ALA A 678 -16.37 37.44 42.18
C ALA A 678 -15.79 36.08 41.77
N TRP A 679 -15.17 35.37 42.73
CA TRP A 679 -14.35 34.18 42.47
C TRP A 679 -15.11 33.03 41.80
N THR A 680 -16.38 32.79 42.17
CA THR A 680 -17.19 31.73 41.55
C THR A 680 -17.40 31.98 40.06
N VAL A 681 -17.75 33.21 39.68
CA VAL A 681 -17.91 33.63 38.28
C VAL A 681 -16.59 33.52 37.53
N LEU A 682 -15.48 33.93 38.16
CA LEU A 682 -14.14 33.83 37.56
C LEU A 682 -13.77 32.38 37.24
N ILE A 683 -13.86 31.47 38.21
CA ILE A 683 -13.49 30.05 38.05
C ILE A 683 -14.37 29.39 36.99
N GLN A 684 -15.67 29.64 37.01
CA GLN A 684 -16.59 29.04 36.04
C GLN A 684 -16.38 29.59 34.63
N GLN A 685 -16.05 30.88 34.47
CA GLN A 685 -15.76 31.46 33.17
C GLN A 685 -14.43 30.95 32.60
N ILE A 686 -13.41 30.75 33.43
CA ILE A 686 -12.15 30.10 33.03
C ILE A 686 -12.42 28.66 32.58
N THR A 687 -13.20 27.91 33.35
CA THR A 687 -13.61 26.53 33.00
C THR A 687 -14.34 26.47 31.66
N THR A 688 -15.24 27.43 31.42
CA THR A 688 -15.95 27.56 30.14
C THR A 688 -14.98 27.85 28.98
N PHE A 689 -13.98 28.71 29.19
CA PHE A 689 -12.97 29.03 28.18
C PHE A 689 -12.11 27.81 27.83
N SER A 690 -11.62 27.08 28.85
CA SER A 690 -10.84 25.85 28.65
C SER A 690 -11.64 24.76 27.93
N CYS A 691 -12.93 24.61 28.25
CA CYS A 691 -13.80 23.63 27.59
C CYS A 691 -14.23 24.06 26.18
N GLY A 692 -14.11 25.34 25.81
CA GLY A 692 -14.63 25.87 24.54
C GLY A 692 -14.12 25.14 23.29
N PHE A 693 -12.91 24.57 23.35
CA PHE A 693 -12.28 23.85 22.23
C PHE A 693 -12.36 22.33 22.33
N LEU A 694 -13.05 21.80 23.35
CA LEU A 694 -13.10 20.37 23.66
C LEU A 694 -13.71 19.55 22.51
N THR A 695 -14.83 20.03 21.95
CA THR A 695 -15.52 19.43 20.80
C THR A 695 -14.59 19.33 19.60
N THR A 696 -13.86 20.41 19.32
CA THR A 696 -12.92 20.50 18.21
C THR A 696 -11.74 19.56 18.38
N LEU A 697 -11.11 19.54 19.55
CA LEU A 697 -9.97 18.66 19.85
C LEU A 697 -10.38 17.18 19.81
N ALA A 698 -11.55 16.84 20.35
CA ALA A 698 -12.04 15.46 20.35
C ALA A 698 -12.28 14.92 18.94
N SER A 699 -12.70 15.77 18.00
CA SER A 699 -12.91 15.36 16.61
C SER A 699 -11.62 14.89 15.90
N VAL A 700 -10.46 15.35 16.37
CA VAL A 700 -9.14 15.00 15.80
C VAL A 700 -8.32 14.10 16.73
N ALA A 701 -8.91 13.66 17.84
CA ALA A 701 -8.26 12.75 18.78
C ALA A 701 -8.04 11.36 18.16
N PHE A 702 -8.85 10.98 17.16
CA PHE A 702 -8.71 9.72 16.43
C PHE A 702 -8.35 9.96 14.97
N SER A 703 -7.33 9.26 14.48
CA SER A 703 -6.81 9.35 13.11
C SER A 703 -6.48 7.95 12.59
N ASP A 704 -6.72 7.69 11.31
CA ASP A 704 -6.16 6.51 10.65
C ASP A 704 -4.66 6.71 10.37
N LYS A 705 -3.86 5.65 10.56
CA LYS A 705 -2.46 5.58 10.10
C LYS A 705 -2.21 4.22 9.46
N LEU A 706 -1.26 4.15 8.54
CA LEU A 706 -0.75 2.87 8.04
C LEU A 706 -0.04 2.11 9.17
N SER A 707 -0.38 0.83 9.32
CA SER A 707 0.18 -0.07 10.32
C SER A 707 1.02 -1.13 9.60
N LEU A 708 2.33 -0.95 9.56
CA LEU A 708 3.29 -1.89 8.96
C LEU A 708 3.65 -3.05 9.92
N GLN A 709 2.67 -3.55 10.71
CA GLN A 709 2.98 -4.56 11.69
C GLN A 709 3.30 -5.91 11.01
N PRO A 710 4.50 -6.46 11.27
CA PRO A 710 4.84 -7.80 10.81
C PRO A 710 3.96 -8.83 11.52
N VAL A 711 3.11 -9.53 10.77
CA VAL A 711 2.34 -10.67 11.27
C VAL A 711 3.21 -11.91 11.13
N LYS A 712 3.50 -12.59 12.24
CA LYS A 712 4.17 -13.89 12.20
C LYS A 712 3.18 -14.94 11.74
N VAL A 713 3.48 -15.60 10.63
CA VAL A 713 2.69 -16.69 10.06
C VAL A 713 3.60 -17.90 9.86
N GLN A 714 3.03 -19.09 9.99
CA GLN A 714 3.74 -20.34 9.71
C GLN A 714 3.36 -20.85 8.32
N LEU A 715 4.36 -21.00 7.46
CA LEU A 715 4.21 -21.55 6.12
C LEU A 715 4.49 -23.05 6.12
N GLN A 716 3.77 -23.78 5.28
CA GLN A 716 3.93 -25.22 5.13
C GLN A 716 4.81 -25.52 3.92
N GLN A 717 5.74 -26.46 4.08
CA GLN A 717 6.55 -26.99 2.98
C GLN A 717 5.76 -28.06 2.23
N ASP A 718 5.75 -27.99 0.90
CA ASP A 718 5.03 -28.92 0.02
C ASP A 718 5.95 -29.92 -0.71
N SER A 719 7.27 -29.81 -0.49
CA SER A 719 8.25 -30.75 -1.04
C SER A 719 9.41 -30.97 -0.08
N TRP A 720 10.06 -32.10 -0.22
CA TRP A 720 11.33 -32.42 0.42
C TRP A 720 12.31 -33.02 -0.61
N PHE A 721 13.56 -33.28 -0.18
CA PHE A 721 14.59 -33.82 -1.07
C PHE A 721 14.95 -35.25 -0.70
N GLY A 722 14.98 -36.13 -1.71
CA GLY A 722 15.29 -37.54 -1.58
C GLY A 722 15.62 -38.18 -2.93
N ASP A 723 15.67 -39.50 -2.97
CA ASP A 723 16.05 -40.28 -4.13
C ASP A 723 14.78 -40.94 -4.71
N LYS A 724 14.46 -40.65 -5.98
CA LYS A 724 13.25 -41.18 -6.63
C LYS A 724 13.26 -42.70 -6.71
N ILE A 725 12.13 -43.32 -6.39
CA ILE A 725 11.93 -44.77 -6.51
C ILE A 725 11.77 -45.15 -7.99
N PHE A 726 12.45 -46.21 -8.40
CA PHE A 726 12.39 -46.74 -9.77
C PHE A 726 11.39 -47.90 -9.87
N GLU A 727 10.63 -47.96 -10.97
CA GLU A 727 9.79 -49.11 -11.32
C GLU A 727 10.61 -50.17 -12.08
N PRO A 728 10.71 -51.42 -11.59
CA PRO A 728 11.41 -52.51 -12.28
C PRO A 728 10.92 -52.72 -13.73
N GLY A 729 11.84 -52.79 -14.70
CA GLY A 729 11.54 -53.02 -16.12
C GLY A 729 11.36 -51.75 -16.98
N ARG A 730 11.53 -50.55 -16.40
CA ARG A 730 11.53 -49.25 -17.11
C ARG A 730 12.87 -48.53 -17.06
N GLU A 731 13.97 -49.28 -17.01
CA GLU A 731 15.33 -48.74 -16.87
C GLU A 731 15.68 -47.75 -18.00
N LYS A 732 15.28 -48.06 -19.23
CA LYS A 732 15.52 -47.20 -20.40
C LYS A 732 14.86 -45.82 -20.27
N ASP A 733 13.64 -45.76 -19.72
CA ASP A 733 12.90 -44.51 -19.57
C ASP A 733 13.57 -43.58 -18.54
N PHE A 734 14.13 -44.15 -17.47
CA PHE A 734 14.88 -43.40 -16.47
C PHE A 734 16.18 -42.81 -17.03
N VAL A 735 16.95 -43.57 -17.82
CA VAL A 735 18.14 -43.04 -18.51
C VAL A 735 17.74 -41.90 -19.44
N ILE A 736 16.69 -42.09 -20.24
CA ILE A 736 16.19 -41.05 -21.17
C ILE A 736 15.79 -39.78 -20.39
N MET A 737 15.13 -39.92 -19.24
CA MET A 737 14.79 -38.77 -18.37
C MET A 737 16.04 -38.03 -17.89
N LEU A 738 17.01 -38.75 -17.30
CA LEU A 738 18.25 -38.15 -16.78
C LEU A 738 19.04 -37.40 -17.87
N VAL A 739 19.11 -38.01 -19.05
CA VAL A 739 19.75 -37.47 -20.25
C VAL A 739 19.02 -36.21 -20.74
N THR A 740 17.68 -36.28 -20.83
CA THR A 740 16.82 -35.15 -21.25
C THR A 740 16.92 -33.98 -20.28
N ASN A 741 16.94 -34.23 -18.97
CA ASN A 741 17.08 -33.18 -17.96
C ASN A 741 18.38 -32.39 -18.11
N ARG A 742 19.51 -33.09 -18.34
CA ARG A 742 20.81 -32.43 -18.52
C ARG A 742 20.87 -31.63 -19.82
N HIS A 743 20.25 -32.14 -20.89
CA HIS A 743 20.07 -31.38 -22.12
C HIS A 743 19.24 -30.10 -21.89
N ARG A 744 18.11 -30.18 -21.18
CA ARG A 744 17.28 -29.01 -20.83
C ARG A 744 18.06 -28.00 -19.99
N LEU A 745 18.79 -28.48 -18.99
CA LEU A 745 19.60 -27.65 -18.10
C LEU A 745 20.80 -27.02 -18.81
N SER A 746 21.28 -27.60 -19.92
CA SER A 746 22.39 -27.02 -20.69
C SER A 746 22.13 -25.57 -21.15
N THR A 747 20.86 -25.25 -21.36
CA THR A 747 20.38 -23.91 -21.70
C THR A 747 20.72 -22.86 -20.64
N LEU A 748 20.78 -23.24 -19.36
CA LEU A 748 21.13 -22.34 -18.25
C LEU A 748 22.64 -22.09 -18.13
N PHE A 749 23.47 -22.97 -18.71
CA PHE A 749 24.93 -22.91 -18.65
C PHE A 749 25.56 -22.33 -19.92
N GLY A 750 24.75 -21.92 -20.89
CA GLY A 750 25.19 -21.04 -21.99
C GLY A 750 25.49 -19.61 -21.50
N LEU A 751 25.45 -18.62 -22.41
CA LEU A 751 25.70 -17.20 -22.16
C LEU A 751 24.59 -16.54 -21.32
N ARG A 752 24.31 -17.09 -20.14
CA ARG A 752 23.19 -16.70 -19.28
C ARG A 752 23.20 -15.24 -18.84
N GLU A 753 24.39 -14.69 -18.55
CA GLU A 753 24.54 -13.26 -18.24
C GLU A 753 24.12 -12.39 -19.44
N GLU A 754 24.30 -12.87 -20.67
CA GLU A 754 23.89 -12.16 -21.90
C GLU A 754 22.42 -12.38 -22.25
N MET A 755 21.82 -13.49 -21.82
CA MET A 755 20.40 -13.80 -22.04
C MET A 755 19.46 -13.20 -20.98
N ASP A 756 19.99 -12.60 -19.91
CA ASP A 756 19.24 -12.04 -18.77
C ASP A 756 18.22 -13.04 -18.16
N LEU A 757 18.59 -14.33 -18.13
CA LEU A 757 17.70 -15.40 -17.66
C LEU A 757 17.74 -15.56 -16.15
N THR A 758 16.54 -15.61 -15.57
CA THR A 758 16.35 -15.85 -14.14
C THR A 758 16.54 -17.33 -13.77
N PHE A 759 16.75 -17.62 -12.48
CA PHE A 759 16.84 -19.03 -12.04
C PHE A 759 15.47 -19.71 -12.15
N PRO A 760 15.43 -21.02 -12.45
CA PRO A 760 14.19 -21.81 -12.35
C PRO A 760 13.52 -21.68 -10.98
N LYS A 761 12.20 -21.85 -10.96
CA LYS A 761 11.39 -21.79 -9.73
C LYS A 761 12.02 -22.64 -8.62
N ASN A 762 11.99 -22.11 -7.39
CA ASN A 762 12.53 -22.72 -6.16
C ASN A 762 14.05 -22.95 -6.15
N THR A 763 14.81 -22.23 -6.98
CA THR A 763 16.28 -22.19 -6.92
C THR A 763 16.80 -20.75 -7.04
N PHE A 764 17.96 -20.48 -6.47
CA PHE A 764 18.66 -19.21 -6.66
C PHE A 764 20.17 -19.43 -6.53
N GLY A 765 20.92 -19.30 -7.63
CA GLY A 765 22.34 -19.60 -7.63
C GLY A 765 22.61 -21.09 -7.38
N ASP A 766 23.38 -21.35 -6.34
CA ASP A 766 23.74 -22.66 -5.79
C ASP A 766 22.80 -23.11 -4.66
N LEU A 767 21.71 -22.35 -4.41
CA LEU A 767 20.72 -22.65 -3.37
C LEU A 767 19.50 -23.34 -3.97
N LEU A 768 19.14 -24.48 -3.40
CA LEU A 768 17.96 -25.26 -3.72
C LEU A 768 16.93 -25.17 -2.58
N PHE A 769 15.75 -24.62 -2.85
CA PHE A 769 14.70 -24.38 -1.84
C PHE A 769 13.56 -25.42 -1.93
N PRO A 770 12.93 -25.82 -0.82
CA PRO A 770 11.66 -26.55 -0.86
C PRO A 770 10.55 -25.67 -1.47
N THR A 771 9.52 -26.29 -2.06
CA THR A 771 8.29 -25.58 -2.44
C THR A 771 7.52 -25.19 -1.17
N ILE A 772 6.90 -24.01 -1.20
CA ILE A 772 6.21 -23.44 -0.03
C ILE A 772 4.78 -23.12 -0.42
N ASN A 773 3.84 -23.61 0.38
CA ASN A 773 2.42 -23.33 0.22
C ASN A 773 2.00 -22.09 1.00
N GLY A 774 1.38 -21.15 0.29
CA GLY A 774 0.82 -19.92 0.87
C GLY A 774 -0.67 -20.00 1.23
N ASP A 775 -1.38 -21.09 0.95
CA ASP A 775 -2.84 -21.19 1.08
C ASP A 775 -3.34 -20.92 2.49
N ASN A 776 -2.58 -21.30 3.53
CA ASN A 776 -2.93 -21.07 4.92
C ASN A 776 -2.99 -19.57 5.29
N ILE A 777 -2.28 -18.71 4.54
CA ILE A 777 -2.33 -17.24 4.72
C ILE A 777 -3.70 -16.68 4.27
N THR A 778 -4.38 -17.34 3.33
CA THR A 778 -5.58 -16.80 2.66
C THR A 778 -6.90 -17.02 3.44
N LYS A 779 -6.96 -17.93 4.41
CA LYS A 779 -8.24 -18.44 4.95
C LYS A 779 -8.77 -17.79 6.24
N LYS A 780 -7.99 -16.99 6.98
CA LYS A 780 -8.50 -16.31 8.20
C LYS A 780 -7.95 -14.90 8.46
N ASP A 781 -6.70 -14.60 8.11
CA ASP A 781 -6.06 -13.33 8.49
C ASP A 781 -6.05 -12.26 7.37
N VAL A 782 -6.29 -12.66 6.11
CA VAL A 782 -6.19 -11.81 4.89
C VAL A 782 -7.55 -11.63 4.18
N LEU A 783 -8.65 -12.16 4.74
CA LEU A 783 -9.98 -12.20 4.10
C LEU A 783 -10.66 -10.84 3.83
N GLU A 784 -10.02 -9.70 4.12
CA GLU A 784 -10.53 -8.38 3.73
C GLU A 784 -9.69 -7.68 2.63
N THR A 785 -8.51 -8.19 2.25
CA THR A 785 -7.61 -7.58 1.23
C THR A 785 -7.50 -8.42 -0.05
N LYS A 786 -8.60 -9.06 -0.45
CA LYS A 786 -8.72 -9.71 -1.76
C LYS A 786 -8.82 -8.66 -2.88
N ARG A 787 -7.73 -7.92 -3.17
CA ARG A 787 -7.53 -7.35 -4.52
C ARG A 787 -6.18 -6.80 -4.94
N ASP A 788 -5.20 -6.49 -4.08
CA ASP A 788 -3.99 -5.81 -4.57
C ASP A 788 -2.69 -6.42 -4.00
N GLY A 789 -1.85 -6.93 -4.89
CA GLY A 789 -0.64 -7.73 -4.63
C GLY A 789 0.54 -6.98 -3.98
N ASN A 790 0.34 -6.41 -2.79
CA ASN A 790 1.40 -5.72 -2.02
C ASN A 790 1.66 -6.35 -0.64
N LEU A 791 1.46 -7.67 -0.50
CA LEU A 791 1.90 -8.44 0.66
C LEU A 791 3.34 -8.85 0.46
N ALA A 792 4.27 -8.26 1.23
CA ALA A 792 5.66 -8.71 1.24
C ALA A 792 5.84 -9.72 2.36
N VAL A 793 6.38 -10.90 2.03
CA VAL A 793 6.60 -11.99 2.97
C VAL A 793 8.10 -12.17 3.15
N GLN A 794 8.60 -12.10 4.38
CA GLN A 794 9.99 -12.40 4.70
C GLN A 794 10.04 -13.71 5.49
N ALA A 795 10.82 -14.69 5.04
CA ALA A 795 10.90 -15.99 5.69
C ALA A 795 12.35 -16.47 5.79
N THR A 796 12.64 -17.24 6.84
CA THR A 796 13.92 -17.94 6.96
C THR A 796 13.75 -19.38 6.48
N ILE A 797 14.12 -19.63 5.22
CA ILE A 797 13.85 -20.90 4.54
C ILE A 797 15.12 -21.77 4.59
N PRO A 798 15.04 -23.07 4.93
CA PRO A 798 16.16 -23.98 4.76
C PRO A 798 16.40 -24.26 3.27
N ALA A 799 17.63 -24.04 2.81
CA ALA A 799 18.05 -24.39 1.44
C ALA A 799 19.15 -25.45 1.47
N ALA A 800 19.17 -26.32 0.47
CA ALA A 800 20.25 -27.25 0.22
C ALA A 800 21.33 -26.54 -0.61
N LYS A 801 22.59 -26.65 -0.20
CA LYS A 801 23.76 -26.12 -0.89
C LYS A 801 24.84 -27.19 -0.96
N LEU A 802 25.40 -27.42 -2.14
CA LEU A 802 26.48 -28.38 -2.33
C LEU A 802 27.83 -27.72 -1.98
N LEU A 803 28.61 -28.36 -1.10
CA LEU A 803 29.88 -27.82 -0.62
C LEU A 803 31.08 -28.68 -1.08
N PRO A 804 32.17 -28.05 -1.55
CA PRO A 804 33.39 -28.74 -1.91
C PRO A 804 34.36 -28.94 -0.73
N ALA A 805 35.03 -30.08 -0.71
CA ALA A 805 36.24 -30.35 0.08
C ALA A 805 37.36 -30.78 -0.87
N CYS A 806 38.19 -29.82 -1.28
CA CYS A 806 39.24 -30.03 -2.28
C CYS A 806 40.62 -30.22 -1.65
N THR A 807 41.33 -31.26 -2.09
CA THR A 807 42.71 -31.56 -1.71
C THR A 807 43.60 -31.64 -2.94
N ARG A 808 44.75 -30.97 -2.91
CA ARG A 808 45.76 -31.06 -3.97
C ARG A 808 46.46 -32.41 -3.92
N LEU A 809 46.55 -33.10 -5.05
CA LEU A 809 47.28 -34.35 -5.18
C LEU A 809 48.71 -34.05 -5.68
N PRO A 810 49.77 -34.56 -5.01
CA PRO A 810 51.13 -34.38 -5.48
C PRO A 810 51.39 -35.23 -6.73
N PRO A 811 52.10 -34.71 -7.75
CA PRO A 811 52.63 -35.53 -8.83
C PRO A 811 53.72 -36.44 -8.23
N SER A 812 53.37 -37.66 -7.87
CA SER A 812 54.25 -38.66 -7.27
C SER A 812 54.42 -39.84 -8.22
N ASN A 813 55.38 -40.72 -7.93
CA ASN A 813 55.55 -41.97 -8.70
C ASN A 813 54.28 -42.84 -8.72
N ASP A 814 53.30 -42.65 -7.83
CA ASP A 814 52.06 -43.42 -7.81
C ASP A 814 50.99 -42.90 -8.79
N ILE A 815 51.13 -41.65 -9.28
CA ILE A 815 50.30 -41.04 -10.33
C ILE A 815 51.16 -40.96 -11.60
N PHE A 816 51.21 -42.04 -12.38
CA PHE A 816 51.96 -42.06 -13.63
C PHE A 816 51.21 -41.33 -14.75
N LEU A 817 51.89 -40.38 -15.39
CA LEU A 817 51.54 -39.88 -16.72
C LEU A 817 52.19 -40.81 -17.74
N ASP A 818 51.39 -41.64 -18.39
CA ASP A 818 51.86 -42.47 -19.50
C ASP A 818 51.70 -41.68 -20.79
N VAL A 819 52.76 -41.59 -21.60
CA VAL A 819 52.71 -40.96 -22.92
C VAL A 819 52.94 -42.06 -23.93
N MET A 820 51.85 -42.64 -24.45
CA MET A 820 51.96 -43.59 -25.54
C MET A 820 52.17 -42.83 -26.85
N SER A 821 53.05 -43.36 -27.70
CA SER A 821 53.29 -42.83 -29.04
C SER A 821 52.93 -43.93 -30.03
N ASP A 822 51.77 -43.82 -30.67
CA ASP A 822 51.35 -44.72 -31.74
C ASP A 822 51.01 -43.88 -32.98
N ASN A 823 51.71 -44.10 -34.10
CA ASN A 823 51.54 -43.36 -35.36
C ASN A 823 51.44 -41.81 -35.23
N ASP A 824 52.44 -41.15 -34.62
CA ASP A 824 52.47 -39.68 -34.37
C ASP A 824 51.33 -39.14 -33.48
N ILE A 825 50.60 -40.02 -32.77
CA ILE A 825 49.61 -39.62 -31.77
C ILE A 825 50.21 -39.81 -30.39
N HIS A 826 50.41 -38.69 -29.68
CA HIS A 826 50.69 -38.72 -28.26
C HIS A 826 49.37 -38.78 -27.48
N GLU A 827 49.24 -39.73 -26.55
CA GLU A 827 48.11 -39.82 -25.62
C GLU A 827 48.62 -39.68 -24.19
N VAL A 828 48.01 -38.78 -23.42
CA VAL A 828 48.33 -38.60 -22.00
C VAL A 828 47.39 -39.44 -21.17
N ARG A 829 47.94 -40.35 -20.36
CA ARG A 829 47.15 -41.16 -19.41
C ARG A 829 47.41 -40.75 -17.98
N VAL A 830 46.38 -40.36 -17.24
CA VAL A 830 46.46 -40.07 -15.80
C VAL A 830 45.95 -41.31 -15.04
N LYS A 831 46.82 -41.91 -14.23
CA LYS A 831 46.48 -43.07 -13.37
C LYS A 831 46.29 -42.62 -11.92
N ILE A 832 45.11 -42.88 -11.34
CA ILE A 832 44.80 -42.55 -9.95
C ILE A 832 44.56 -43.85 -9.16
N PRO A 833 45.27 -44.10 -8.05
CA PRO A 833 45.04 -45.29 -7.23
C PRO A 833 43.68 -45.21 -6.52
N ALA A 834 42.91 -46.30 -6.56
CA ALA A 834 41.62 -46.42 -5.92
C ALA A 834 41.40 -47.81 -5.32
N ILE A 835 40.51 -47.89 -4.32
CA ILE A 835 40.20 -49.13 -3.61
C ILE A 835 38.75 -49.51 -3.93
N CYS A 836 38.55 -50.68 -4.51
CA CYS A 836 37.22 -51.22 -4.80
C CYS A 836 36.47 -51.63 -3.52
N PRO A 837 35.13 -51.74 -3.56
CA PRO A 837 34.34 -52.23 -2.42
C PRO A 837 34.81 -53.59 -1.88
N ASN A 838 35.36 -54.43 -2.76
CA ASN A 838 35.89 -55.75 -2.42
C ASN A 838 37.32 -55.71 -1.82
N GLY A 839 37.88 -54.51 -1.59
CA GLY A 839 39.22 -54.30 -1.03
C GLY A 839 40.37 -54.42 -2.03
N THR A 840 40.10 -54.59 -3.33
CA THR A 840 41.13 -54.64 -4.38
C THR A 840 41.64 -53.25 -4.72
N ASN A 841 42.96 -53.10 -4.84
CA ASN A 841 43.59 -51.87 -5.30
C ASN A 841 43.63 -51.88 -6.84
N ILE A 842 43.06 -50.87 -7.45
CA ILE A 842 43.07 -50.65 -8.90
C ILE A 842 43.63 -49.26 -9.21
N ASN A 843 44.14 -49.08 -10.43
CA ASN A 843 44.53 -47.77 -10.93
C ASN A 843 43.53 -47.33 -11.99
N ILE A 844 42.72 -46.33 -11.66
CA ILE A 844 41.78 -45.74 -12.60
C ILE A 844 42.60 -44.95 -13.62
N THR A 845 42.48 -45.32 -14.89
CA THR A 845 43.22 -44.66 -15.98
C THR A 845 42.28 -43.78 -16.78
N TYR A 846 42.66 -42.53 -16.98
CA TYR A 846 41.95 -41.59 -17.84
C TYR A 846 42.87 -41.16 -18.97
N GLU A 847 42.36 -41.21 -20.19
CA GLU A 847 43.12 -40.98 -21.40
C GLU A 847 42.68 -39.65 -22.03
N PHE A 848 43.66 -38.82 -22.37
CA PHE A 848 43.45 -37.53 -23.02
C PHE A 848 44.21 -37.49 -24.35
N PRO A 849 43.52 -37.19 -25.46
CA PRO A 849 44.20 -36.99 -26.72
C PRO A 849 45.16 -35.80 -26.58
N SER A 850 46.43 -35.97 -26.93
CA SER A 850 47.44 -34.90 -26.89
C SER A 850 48.03 -34.56 -28.27
N ASP A 851 47.67 -35.32 -29.32
CA ASP A 851 48.05 -34.99 -30.70
C ASP A 851 46.97 -35.34 -31.74
N ARG A 852 46.57 -34.35 -32.52
CA ARG A 852 46.22 -34.55 -33.94
C ARG A 852 47.19 -33.64 -34.71
N PRO A 853 47.85 -34.12 -35.79
CA PRO A 853 49.00 -33.46 -36.44
C PRO A 853 48.66 -32.16 -37.22
N ARG A 854 47.60 -31.43 -36.86
CA ARG A 854 47.13 -30.22 -37.57
C ARG A 854 47.55 -28.90 -36.93
N HIS A 855 48.12 -28.88 -35.72
CA HIS A 855 48.40 -27.63 -35.01
C HIS A 855 49.88 -27.20 -35.10
N LYS A 856 50.11 -25.91 -35.37
CA LYS A 856 51.44 -25.28 -35.52
C LYS A 856 52.07 -24.81 -34.20
N ALA A 857 51.38 -24.95 -33.06
CA ALA A 857 51.79 -24.38 -31.78
C ALA A 857 52.73 -25.32 -30.99
N GLN A 858 53.88 -24.82 -30.52
CA GLN A 858 54.88 -25.60 -29.77
C GLN A 858 54.49 -25.90 -28.30
N LYS A 859 53.50 -25.16 -27.77
CA LYS A 859 52.94 -25.31 -26.43
C LYS A 859 51.42 -25.13 -26.51
N PHE A 860 50.67 -25.92 -25.75
CA PHE A 860 49.21 -25.77 -25.65
C PHE A 860 48.74 -26.02 -24.22
N HIS A 861 47.61 -25.42 -23.87
CA HIS A 861 47.01 -25.57 -22.55
C HIS A 861 46.10 -26.79 -22.51
N PHE A 862 46.00 -27.44 -21.36
CA PHE A 862 45.05 -28.52 -21.18
C PHE A 862 44.30 -28.38 -19.85
N ALA A 863 43.02 -28.72 -19.83
CA ALA A 863 42.19 -28.70 -18.63
C ALA A 863 41.03 -29.70 -18.74
N ALA A 864 40.94 -30.65 -17.81
CA ALA A 864 39.99 -31.74 -17.89
C ALA A 864 39.34 -32.08 -16.53
N MET A 865 38.11 -32.57 -16.62
CA MET A 865 37.23 -33.01 -15.55
C MET A 865 36.97 -34.51 -15.70
N MET A 866 37.38 -35.30 -14.72
CA MET A 866 37.39 -36.78 -14.79
C MET A 866 36.22 -37.39 -14.02
N SER A 867 35.48 -38.35 -14.59
CA SER A 867 34.29 -38.93 -13.92
C SER A 867 34.57 -39.45 -12.51
N SER A 868 33.59 -39.35 -11.62
CA SER A 868 33.77 -39.72 -10.21
C SER A 868 34.03 -41.23 -10.02
N PHE A 869 34.96 -41.60 -9.12
CA PHE A 869 35.06 -43.00 -8.67
C PHE A 869 33.90 -43.41 -7.76
N ASN A 870 33.19 -42.45 -7.16
CA ASN A 870 31.98 -42.74 -6.40
C ASN A 870 30.78 -42.97 -7.32
N TYR A 871 30.91 -42.70 -8.62
CA TYR A 871 29.91 -43.08 -9.60
C TYR A 871 29.91 -44.60 -9.75
N LEU A 872 28.86 -45.21 -9.22
CA LEU A 872 28.74 -46.64 -8.98
C LEU A 872 28.90 -47.48 -10.25
N VAL A 873 28.40 -47.01 -11.41
CA VAL A 873 28.57 -47.70 -12.71
C VAL A 873 30.03 -47.73 -13.15
N LYS A 874 30.72 -46.58 -13.12
CA LYS A 874 32.14 -46.50 -13.48
C LYS A 874 33.00 -47.30 -12.49
N ARG A 875 32.66 -47.24 -11.20
CA ARG A 875 33.32 -48.01 -10.15
C ARG A 875 33.18 -49.51 -10.36
N ASN A 876 31.96 -50.01 -10.59
CA ASN A 876 31.71 -51.44 -10.80
C ASN A 876 32.41 -51.94 -12.07
N TRP A 877 32.37 -51.15 -13.14
CA TRP A 877 33.12 -51.42 -14.38
C TRP A 877 34.63 -51.52 -14.13
N ASP A 878 35.23 -50.50 -13.51
CA ASP A 878 36.68 -50.46 -13.25
C ASP A 878 37.11 -51.54 -12.23
N CYS A 879 36.19 -51.97 -11.36
CA CYS A 879 36.39 -53.04 -10.38
C CYS A 879 36.05 -54.45 -10.89
N GLY A 880 35.55 -54.59 -12.13
CA GLY A 880 35.18 -55.88 -12.72
C GLY A 880 34.00 -56.60 -12.03
N VAL A 881 33.03 -55.86 -11.50
CA VAL A 881 31.83 -56.40 -10.86
C VAL A 881 30.71 -56.51 -11.90
N GLU A 882 30.28 -57.74 -12.23
CA GLU A 882 29.13 -58.02 -13.09
C GLU A 882 27.82 -57.95 -12.28
N ASP A 883 27.21 -56.77 -12.21
CA ASP A 883 25.77 -56.61 -11.96
C ASP A 883 25.35 -55.19 -12.35
N TYR A 884 24.49 -55.08 -13.36
CA TYR A 884 23.96 -53.81 -13.86
C TYR A 884 22.51 -53.65 -13.40
N LEU A 885 22.33 -53.05 -12.22
CA LEU A 885 21.06 -52.44 -11.86
C LEU A 885 21.21 -50.93 -11.93
N LEU A 886 20.38 -50.30 -12.74
CA LEU A 886 20.34 -48.84 -12.93
C LEU A 886 20.07 -48.08 -11.61
N ALA A 887 19.55 -48.77 -10.59
CA ALA A 887 19.41 -48.28 -9.22
C ALA A 887 20.77 -47.96 -8.54
N ASP A 888 21.86 -48.55 -9.02
CA ASP A 888 23.23 -48.30 -8.56
C ASP A 888 23.90 -47.18 -9.36
N LEU A 889 23.25 -46.05 -9.65
CA LEU A 889 23.89 -44.93 -10.39
C LEU A 889 24.45 -43.85 -9.47
N LEU A 890 23.94 -43.70 -8.25
CA LEU A 890 24.00 -42.42 -7.56
C LEU A 890 24.29 -42.57 -6.05
N GLY A 891 25.29 -41.84 -5.53
CA GLY A 891 25.66 -41.81 -4.12
C GLY A 891 25.41 -40.45 -3.47
N PRO A 892 25.39 -40.35 -2.12
CA PRO A 892 25.12 -39.11 -1.39
C PRO A 892 26.30 -38.10 -1.45
N SER A 893 27.43 -38.49 -2.01
CA SER A 893 28.62 -37.64 -2.18
C SER A 893 29.28 -37.88 -3.53
N LEU A 894 29.71 -36.81 -4.19
CA LEU A 894 30.36 -36.84 -5.49
C LEU A 894 31.85 -36.50 -5.32
N THR A 895 32.76 -37.36 -5.76
CA THR A 895 34.20 -37.04 -5.77
C THR A 895 34.67 -36.74 -7.19
N GLN A 896 35.04 -35.49 -7.47
CA GLN A 896 35.43 -35.02 -8.78
C GLN A 896 36.93 -34.76 -8.83
N TYR A 897 37.60 -35.26 -9.87
CA TYR A 897 39.01 -34.92 -10.12
C TYR A 897 39.11 -33.85 -11.20
N TYR A 898 40.00 -32.89 -10.96
CA TYR A 898 40.32 -31.81 -11.88
C TYR A 898 41.80 -31.83 -12.19
N VAL A 899 42.14 -31.74 -13.47
CA VAL A 899 43.51 -31.63 -13.94
C VAL A 899 43.64 -30.46 -14.90
N TRP A 900 44.67 -29.65 -14.75
CA TRP A 900 44.98 -28.60 -15.72
C TRP A 900 46.48 -28.30 -15.78
N GLY A 901 46.90 -27.70 -16.90
CA GLY A 901 48.25 -27.21 -17.07
C GLY A 901 48.63 -26.84 -18.49
N GLN A 902 49.93 -26.92 -18.80
CA GLN A 902 50.48 -26.61 -20.12
C GLN A 902 51.43 -27.71 -20.58
N TRP A 903 51.19 -28.22 -21.79
CA TRP A 903 52.02 -29.23 -22.43
C TRP A 903 53.01 -28.60 -23.41
N SER A 904 54.23 -29.13 -23.47
CA SER A 904 55.23 -28.76 -24.47
C SER A 904 55.50 -29.90 -25.44
N GLN A 905 55.25 -29.66 -26.72
CA GLN A 905 55.53 -30.61 -27.80
C GLN A 905 57.03 -30.86 -27.96
N LYS A 906 57.88 -29.90 -27.58
CA LYS A 906 59.34 -29.99 -27.72
C LYS A 906 59.97 -30.99 -26.74
N SER A 907 59.51 -31.00 -25.50
CA SER A 907 60.03 -31.86 -24.42
C SER A 907 59.15 -33.09 -24.17
N VAL A 908 58.01 -33.21 -24.88
CA VAL A 908 57.03 -34.29 -24.73
C VAL A 908 56.66 -34.46 -23.25
N THR A 909 56.41 -33.34 -22.56
CA THR A 909 56.09 -33.31 -21.13
C THR A 909 55.32 -32.03 -20.75
N PHE A 910 54.85 -31.97 -19.51
CA PHE A 910 54.15 -30.82 -18.94
C PHE A 910 55.15 -29.79 -18.39
N ASP A 911 55.04 -28.56 -18.88
CA ASP A 911 55.73 -27.40 -18.29
C ASP A 911 55.09 -27.00 -16.95
N PHE A 912 53.79 -27.26 -16.81
CA PHE A 912 53.02 -27.00 -15.59
C PHE A 912 51.88 -28.02 -15.48
N LEU A 913 51.63 -28.52 -14.27
CA LEU A 913 50.59 -29.50 -13.97
C LEU A 913 49.98 -29.28 -12.58
N ARG A 914 48.65 -29.38 -12.50
CA ARG A 914 47.87 -29.35 -11.27
C ARG A 914 46.83 -30.45 -11.28
N ILE A 915 46.68 -31.15 -10.16
CA ILE A 915 45.68 -32.20 -9.94
C ILE A 915 45.02 -31.96 -8.59
N TYR A 916 43.69 -31.88 -8.58
CA TYR A 916 42.89 -31.72 -7.37
C TYR A 916 41.81 -32.80 -7.30
N SER A 917 41.57 -33.29 -6.08
CA SER A 917 40.45 -34.17 -5.73
C SER A 917 39.47 -33.38 -4.87
N CYS A 918 38.24 -33.20 -5.35
CA CYS A 918 37.19 -32.44 -4.66
C CYS A 918 36.02 -33.35 -4.31
N ASN A 919 35.74 -33.52 -3.02
CA ASN A 919 34.57 -34.25 -2.54
C ASN A 919 33.42 -33.28 -2.26
N TYR A 920 32.24 -33.53 -2.84
CA TYR A 920 31.05 -32.70 -2.71
C TYR A 920 29.98 -33.40 -1.90
N SER A 921 29.39 -32.64 -0.97
CA SER A 921 28.29 -33.13 -0.11
C SER A 921 27.27 -32.03 0.14
N TRP A 922 26.00 -32.41 0.31
CA TRP A 922 24.91 -31.48 0.59
C TRP A 922 24.95 -30.96 2.02
N ALA A 923 24.80 -29.66 2.17
CA ALA A 923 24.60 -28.99 3.45
C ALA A 923 23.25 -28.25 3.47
N GLN A 924 22.62 -28.26 4.63
CA GLN A 924 21.48 -27.40 4.95
C GLN A 924 21.98 -26.06 5.46
N ILE A 925 21.44 -24.97 4.91
CA ILE A 925 21.70 -23.60 5.33
C ILE A 925 20.39 -22.83 5.49
N SER A 926 20.26 -22.03 6.55
CA SER A 926 19.14 -21.10 6.72
C SER A 926 19.37 -19.85 5.87
N VAL A 927 18.38 -19.49 5.06
CA VAL A 927 18.45 -18.37 4.12
C VAL A 927 17.34 -17.37 4.43
N ASN A 928 17.70 -16.09 4.59
CA ASN A 928 16.71 -15.04 4.70
C ASN A 928 16.23 -14.66 3.29
N THR A 929 14.95 -14.89 3.02
CA THR A 929 14.36 -14.78 1.69
C THR A 929 13.13 -13.88 1.74
N SER A 930 13.09 -12.88 0.86
CA SER A 930 11.88 -12.12 0.54
C SER A 930 11.08 -12.86 -0.53
N LEU A 931 9.78 -13.00 -0.29
CA LEU A 931 8.81 -13.61 -1.19
C LEU A 931 7.73 -12.60 -1.55
N ILE A 932 7.28 -12.65 -2.80
CA ILE A 932 6.19 -11.86 -3.36
C ILE A 932 5.03 -12.77 -3.78
N TRP A 933 3.82 -12.25 -3.69
CA TRP A 933 2.62 -12.96 -4.13
C TRP A 933 2.35 -12.67 -5.61
N SER A 934 2.27 -13.72 -6.44
CA SER A 934 1.97 -13.61 -7.88
C SER A 934 1.16 -14.83 -8.30
N ASP A 935 0.01 -14.61 -8.95
CA ASP A 935 -0.89 -15.65 -9.47
C ASP A 935 -1.28 -16.79 -8.49
N GLY A 936 -1.38 -16.47 -7.20
CA GLY A 936 -1.77 -17.44 -6.17
C GLY A 936 -0.62 -18.24 -5.57
N GLU A 937 0.63 -18.01 -6.01
CA GLU A 937 1.84 -18.64 -5.49
C GLU A 937 2.78 -17.62 -4.81
N LEU A 938 3.65 -18.13 -3.93
CA LEU A 938 4.76 -17.37 -3.34
C LEU A 938 6.03 -17.57 -4.17
N LEU A 939 6.55 -16.49 -4.75
CA LEU A 939 7.78 -16.51 -5.55
C LEU A 939 8.90 -15.73 -4.84
N ILE A 940 10.15 -16.14 -5.06
CA ILE A 940 11.33 -15.43 -4.53
C ILE A 940 11.43 -14.05 -5.19
N ASP A 941 11.50 -13.01 -4.37
CA ASP A 941 11.70 -11.63 -4.82
C ASP A 941 13.11 -11.46 -5.38
N LYS A 942 13.20 -11.14 -6.66
CA LYS A 942 14.47 -10.99 -7.38
C LYS A 942 15.14 -9.64 -7.09
N ALA A 943 14.36 -8.61 -6.77
CA ALA A 943 14.90 -7.29 -6.42
C ALA A 943 15.66 -7.32 -5.09
N SER A 944 15.37 -8.31 -4.24
CA SER A 944 16.00 -8.53 -2.95
C SER A 944 16.52 -9.98 -2.85
N PRO A 945 17.74 -10.25 -3.34
CA PRO A 945 18.25 -11.62 -3.48
C PRO A 945 18.39 -12.33 -2.13
N PRO A 946 18.17 -13.67 -2.07
CA PRO A 946 18.27 -14.46 -0.84
C PRO A 946 19.65 -14.36 -0.19
N LYS A 947 19.69 -14.23 1.14
CA LYS A 947 20.93 -14.08 1.92
C LYS A 947 21.18 -15.30 2.81
N PRO A 948 22.13 -16.19 2.45
CA PRO A 948 22.44 -17.37 3.25
C PRO A 948 23.19 -17.02 4.55
N ASN A 949 22.84 -17.68 5.65
CA ASN A 949 23.54 -17.55 6.93
C ASN A 949 24.55 -18.69 7.12
N ASN A 950 25.82 -18.43 6.80
CA ASN A 950 26.89 -19.43 6.86
C ASN A 950 27.09 -20.06 8.25
N ALA A 951 26.73 -19.37 9.35
CA ALA A 951 26.83 -19.92 10.70
C ALA A 951 25.81 -21.02 11.01
N SER A 952 24.74 -21.13 10.22
CA SER A 952 23.67 -22.15 10.37
C SER A 952 23.95 -23.46 9.62
N MET A 953 25.11 -23.56 8.97
CA MET A 953 25.46 -24.64 8.06
C MET A 953 25.63 -25.97 8.81
N ARG A 954 24.95 -27.02 8.33
CA ARG A 954 25.06 -28.39 8.83
C ARG A 954 24.91 -29.40 7.70
N PRO A 955 25.40 -30.65 7.82
CA PRO A 955 25.15 -31.69 6.82
C PRO A 955 23.65 -31.87 6.57
N TRP A 956 23.25 -32.05 5.32
CA TRP A 956 21.85 -32.30 4.96
C TRP A 956 21.44 -33.71 5.42
N SER A 957 20.29 -33.85 6.09
CA SER A 957 19.81 -35.12 6.64
C SER A 957 18.31 -35.27 6.41
N PRO A 958 17.83 -36.39 5.83
CA PRO A 958 18.63 -37.51 5.31
C PRO A 958 19.44 -37.11 4.07
N ALA A 959 20.61 -37.70 3.89
CA ALA A 959 21.42 -37.44 2.71
C ALA A 959 20.71 -37.97 1.46
N PHE A 960 20.74 -37.20 0.38
CA PHE A 960 20.23 -37.58 -0.93
C PHE A 960 21.36 -37.46 -1.95
N VAL A 961 21.13 -38.00 -3.13
CA VAL A 961 22.12 -38.08 -4.20
C VAL A 961 22.77 -36.73 -4.53
N ALA A 962 24.10 -36.74 -4.67
CA ALA A 962 24.85 -35.65 -5.30
C ALA A 962 24.94 -35.91 -6.82
N PRO A 963 24.27 -35.12 -7.67
CA PRO A 963 24.17 -35.43 -9.10
C PRO A 963 25.46 -35.13 -9.86
N GLU A 964 25.79 -35.97 -10.85
CA GLU A 964 26.89 -35.70 -11.77
C GLU A 964 26.44 -34.78 -12.92
N LEU A 965 27.30 -33.80 -13.24
CA LEU A 965 27.08 -32.80 -14.29
C LEU A 965 27.18 -33.39 -15.70
N VAL A 966 27.96 -34.45 -15.87
CA VAL A 966 28.19 -35.14 -17.14
C VAL A 966 27.87 -36.61 -16.94
N LEU A 967 26.78 -37.09 -17.55
CA LEU A 967 26.46 -38.52 -17.52
C LEU A 967 27.26 -39.25 -18.58
N ARG A 968 27.86 -40.37 -18.20
CA ARG A 968 28.49 -41.33 -19.11
C ARG A 968 27.78 -42.67 -18.98
N VAL A 969 27.11 -43.10 -20.05
CA VAL A 969 26.48 -44.42 -20.17
C VAL A 969 27.28 -45.24 -21.19
N GLU A 970 27.79 -46.41 -20.76
CA GLU A 970 28.48 -47.41 -21.60
C GLU A 970 29.50 -46.87 -22.61
N ASN A 971 30.64 -46.31 -22.17
CA ASN A 971 31.76 -45.82 -23.01
C ASN A 971 31.42 -44.90 -24.21
N ARG A 972 30.15 -44.54 -24.45
CA ARG A 972 29.70 -43.98 -25.74
C ARG A 972 28.63 -42.89 -25.62
N VAL A 973 27.82 -42.82 -24.56
CA VAL A 973 26.81 -41.74 -24.42
C VAL A 973 27.26 -40.77 -23.33
N ALA A 974 27.78 -39.61 -23.75
CA ALA A 974 28.11 -38.51 -22.86
C ALA A 974 27.13 -37.34 -23.07
N MET A 975 26.22 -37.10 -22.12
CA MET A 975 25.40 -35.87 -22.11
C MET A 975 25.76 -35.01 -20.91
N SER A 976 25.83 -33.71 -21.15
CA SER A 976 26.41 -32.72 -20.26
C SER A 976 25.41 -31.60 -19.98
N ILE A 977 25.42 -31.06 -18.77
CA ILE A 977 24.75 -29.77 -18.49
C ILE A 977 25.45 -28.59 -19.16
N PHE A 978 26.56 -28.79 -19.87
CA PHE A 978 27.20 -27.74 -20.65
C PHE A 978 26.75 -27.84 -22.11
N PRO A 979 26.42 -26.71 -22.77
CA PRO A 979 26.05 -26.71 -24.17
C PRO A 979 27.05 -27.42 -25.08
N ALA A 980 26.56 -28.14 -26.09
CA ALA A 980 27.38 -28.89 -27.04
C ALA A 980 28.44 -28.02 -27.75
N TYR A 981 28.17 -26.73 -27.96
CA TYR A 981 29.14 -25.84 -28.60
C TYR A 981 30.41 -25.57 -27.77
N LEU A 982 30.36 -25.81 -26.46
CA LEU A 982 31.55 -25.77 -25.60
C LEU A 982 32.41 -27.04 -25.75
N ASN A 983 31.87 -28.15 -26.27
CA ASN A 983 32.55 -29.45 -26.37
C ASN A 983 33.63 -29.55 -27.46
N LYS A 984 34.07 -28.45 -28.09
CA LYS A 984 35.19 -28.45 -29.07
C LYS A 984 36.49 -28.96 -28.45
N SER A 985 36.75 -30.26 -28.44
CA SER A 985 37.85 -30.84 -27.65
C SER A 985 39.26 -30.42 -28.07
N PHE A 986 39.47 -29.87 -29.28
CA PHE A 986 40.77 -29.31 -29.71
C PHE A 986 40.59 -27.97 -30.45
N GLY A 987 41.00 -26.87 -29.83
CA GLY A 987 41.08 -25.52 -30.43
C GLY A 987 42.53 -25.07 -30.66
N GLU A 988 42.74 -23.84 -31.15
CA GLU A 988 44.09 -23.26 -31.29
C GLU A 988 44.84 -23.17 -29.94
N ASP A 989 44.11 -23.15 -28.82
CA ASP A 989 44.63 -23.01 -27.46
C ASP A 989 44.88 -24.34 -26.70
N GLY A 990 44.50 -25.49 -27.28
CA GLY A 990 44.69 -26.84 -26.69
C GLY A 990 43.40 -27.61 -26.31
N TYR A 991 43.51 -28.56 -25.36
CA TYR A 991 42.43 -29.49 -24.96
C TYR A 991 41.74 -29.02 -23.67
N MET A 992 40.47 -28.61 -23.75
CA MET A 992 39.72 -28.17 -22.55
C MET A 992 38.29 -28.70 -22.53
N ASP A 993 37.90 -29.26 -21.38
CA ASP A 993 36.51 -29.65 -21.13
C ASP A 993 35.60 -28.43 -20.97
N ALA A 994 34.31 -28.64 -21.25
CA ALA A 994 33.32 -27.57 -21.31
C ALA A 994 33.21 -26.74 -20.01
N ILE A 995 33.39 -27.36 -18.85
CA ILE A 995 33.39 -26.67 -17.54
C ILE A 995 34.53 -25.65 -17.42
N PHE A 996 35.71 -25.95 -17.98
CA PHE A 996 36.86 -25.04 -17.97
C PHE A 996 36.68 -23.92 -18.98
N LYS A 997 36.18 -24.26 -20.17
CA LYS A 997 35.86 -23.28 -21.21
C LYS A 997 34.83 -22.25 -20.78
N ARG A 998 33.86 -22.66 -19.95
CA ARG A 998 32.85 -21.74 -19.42
C ARG A 998 33.45 -20.61 -18.57
N MET A 999 34.64 -20.80 -18.01
CA MET A 999 35.29 -19.82 -17.13
C MET A 999 36.24 -18.87 -17.87
N ILE A 1000 36.69 -19.24 -19.08
CA ILE A 1000 37.65 -18.47 -19.88
C ILE A 1000 36.98 -17.65 -20.98
N LYS A 1001 37.62 -16.55 -21.39
CA LYS A 1001 37.12 -15.71 -22.50
C LYS A 1001 37.00 -16.51 -23.82
N PRO A 1002 35.97 -16.26 -24.65
CA PRO A 1002 34.93 -15.24 -24.49
C PRO A 1002 33.79 -15.61 -23.52
N TYR A 1003 33.64 -16.88 -23.14
CA TYR A 1003 32.48 -17.36 -22.39
C TYR A 1003 32.48 -17.00 -20.89
N GLY A 1004 33.66 -16.78 -20.31
CA GLY A 1004 33.88 -16.39 -18.93
C GLY A 1004 34.88 -15.25 -18.79
N LYS A 1005 35.30 -14.97 -17.55
CA LYS A 1005 36.04 -13.75 -17.20
C LYS A 1005 37.57 -13.96 -17.19
N LEU A 1006 38.03 -15.21 -17.12
CA LEU A 1006 39.45 -15.53 -16.98
C LEU A 1006 40.16 -15.59 -18.35
N PRO A 1007 41.43 -15.15 -18.45
CA PRO A 1007 42.25 -15.45 -19.62
C PRO A 1007 42.66 -16.93 -19.63
N VAL A 1008 43.03 -17.49 -20.78
CA VAL A 1008 43.46 -18.89 -20.90
C VAL A 1008 44.77 -19.16 -20.15
N ASP A 1009 45.64 -18.15 -20.06
CA ASP A 1009 46.96 -18.24 -19.40
C ASP A 1009 46.89 -18.58 -17.91
N VAL A 1010 45.72 -18.47 -17.26
CA VAL A 1010 45.54 -18.83 -15.84
C VAL A 1010 45.89 -20.28 -15.56
N PHE A 1011 45.79 -21.18 -16.55
CA PHE A 1011 46.13 -22.60 -16.36
C PHE A 1011 47.63 -22.87 -16.26
N HIS A 1012 48.49 -21.85 -16.45
CA HIS A 1012 49.94 -21.93 -16.24
C HIS A 1012 50.41 -21.18 -14.98
N ASP A 1013 49.55 -20.38 -14.35
CA ASP A 1013 49.93 -19.51 -13.23
C ASP A 1013 49.69 -20.20 -11.86
N PRO A 1014 50.75 -20.48 -11.06
CA PRO A 1014 50.61 -21.08 -9.74
C PRO A 1014 49.82 -20.23 -8.74
N GLY A 1015 49.72 -18.91 -8.94
CA GLY A 1015 48.97 -17.99 -8.08
C GLY A 1015 47.45 -18.05 -8.27
N MET A 1016 46.98 -18.69 -9.36
CA MET A 1016 45.57 -18.67 -9.76
C MET A 1016 44.78 -19.92 -9.33
N ASP A 1017 45.42 -20.93 -8.73
CA ASP A 1017 44.78 -22.19 -8.28
C ASP A 1017 43.50 -21.95 -7.47
N GLY A 1018 43.52 -20.98 -6.54
CA GLY A 1018 42.36 -20.67 -5.69
C GLY A 1018 41.17 -20.11 -6.47
N ILE A 1019 41.42 -19.21 -7.42
CA ILE A 1019 40.38 -18.59 -8.25
C ILE A 1019 39.78 -19.62 -9.21
N ILE A 1020 40.61 -20.50 -9.79
CA ILE A 1020 40.15 -21.59 -10.65
C ILE A 1020 39.24 -22.54 -9.88
N LEU A 1021 39.65 -22.95 -8.67
CA LEU A 1021 38.84 -23.83 -7.82
C LEU A 1021 37.53 -23.18 -7.38
N GLU A 1022 37.57 -21.89 -7.01
CA GLU A 1022 36.35 -21.15 -6.63
C GLU A 1022 35.32 -21.15 -7.76
N GLU A 1023 35.74 -20.82 -8.99
CA GLU A 1023 34.82 -20.76 -10.13
C GLU A 1023 34.37 -22.18 -10.58
N LEU A 1024 35.23 -23.20 -10.51
CA LEU A 1024 34.84 -24.60 -10.75
C LEU A 1024 33.77 -25.05 -9.75
N ASN A 1025 34.04 -24.86 -8.46
CA ASN A 1025 33.14 -25.27 -7.39
C ASN A 1025 31.79 -24.57 -7.47
N LYS A 1026 31.80 -23.29 -7.83
CA LYS A 1026 30.58 -22.51 -8.08
C LYS A 1026 29.77 -23.08 -9.24
N ASN A 1027 30.40 -23.41 -10.37
CA ASN A 1027 29.71 -24.03 -11.51
C ASN A 1027 29.12 -25.41 -11.16
N VAL A 1028 29.86 -26.24 -10.40
CA VAL A 1028 29.36 -27.53 -9.91
C VAL A 1028 28.18 -27.35 -8.96
N ALA A 1029 28.26 -26.42 -8.02
CA ALA A 1029 27.20 -26.20 -7.04
C ALA A 1029 25.92 -25.67 -7.69
N ILE A 1030 26.02 -24.74 -8.64
CA ILE A 1030 24.87 -24.27 -9.44
C ILE A 1030 24.30 -25.43 -10.26
N GLY A 1031 25.14 -26.19 -10.98
CA GLY A 1031 24.69 -27.32 -11.81
C GLY A 1031 23.95 -28.36 -11.00
N SER A 1032 24.51 -28.72 -9.85
CA SER A 1032 23.94 -29.73 -8.96
C SER A 1032 22.63 -29.27 -8.33
N ALA A 1033 22.52 -27.99 -7.94
CA ALA A 1033 21.26 -27.43 -7.43
C ALA A 1033 20.15 -27.49 -8.48
N GLN A 1034 20.47 -27.22 -9.75
CA GLN A 1034 19.48 -27.30 -10.83
C GLN A 1034 19.09 -28.73 -11.18
N ILE A 1035 20.05 -29.67 -11.23
CA ILE A 1035 19.75 -31.09 -11.46
C ILE A 1035 18.88 -31.63 -10.32
N ALA A 1036 19.27 -31.38 -9.07
CA ALA A 1036 18.53 -31.85 -7.90
C ALA A 1036 17.11 -31.25 -7.82
N ASN A 1037 16.87 -30.05 -8.37
CA ASN A 1037 15.54 -29.48 -8.49
C ASN A 1037 14.58 -30.34 -9.33
N LEU A 1038 15.10 -31.01 -10.37
CA LEU A 1038 14.33 -31.85 -11.28
C LEU A 1038 14.32 -33.34 -10.84
N GLU A 1039 15.42 -33.81 -10.29
CA GLU A 1039 15.68 -35.24 -10.07
C GLU A 1039 15.44 -35.70 -8.63
N ASN A 1040 15.63 -34.82 -7.64
CA ASN A 1040 15.63 -35.19 -6.22
C ASN A 1040 14.49 -34.56 -5.41
N ARG A 1041 13.62 -33.77 -6.03
CA ARG A 1041 12.46 -33.17 -5.37
C ARG A 1041 11.31 -34.18 -5.30
N LEU A 1042 10.82 -34.45 -4.10
CA LEU A 1042 9.72 -35.37 -3.81
C LEU A 1042 8.53 -34.59 -3.22
N SER A 1043 7.31 -35.05 -3.52
CA SER A 1043 6.08 -34.48 -2.97
C SER A 1043 5.83 -34.94 -1.52
N ILE A 1044 4.92 -34.28 -0.80
CA ILE A 1044 4.48 -34.73 0.53
C ILE A 1044 3.92 -36.16 0.43
N GLY A 1045 4.40 -37.06 1.29
CA GLY A 1045 3.94 -38.44 1.37
C GLY A 1045 4.56 -39.40 0.35
N GLU A 1046 5.41 -38.91 -0.54
CA GLU A 1046 6.23 -39.74 -1.42
C GLU A 1046 7.49 -40.20 -0.66
N ASP A 1047 7.77 -41.51 -0.68
CA ASP A 1047 8.95 -42.10 -0.04
C ASP A 1047 10.20 -41.97 -0.92
N SER A 1048 11.36 -41.74 -0.30
CA SER A 1048 12.66 -41.86 -0.98
C SER A 1048 13.12 -43.32 -0.97
N MET A 1049 13.91 -43.73 -1.97
CA MET A 1049 14.53 -45.06 -2.04
C MET A 1049 15.35 -45.39 -0.78
N SER A 1050 16.05 -44.40 -0.23
CA SER A 1050 16.96 -44.55 0.90
C SER A 1050 16.29 -44.33 2.25
N THR A 1051 15.20 -43.55 2.30
CA THR A 1051 14.52 -43.16 3.55
C THR A 1051 13.02 -42.92 3.33
N PRO A 1052 12.13 -43.45 4.17
CA PRO A 1052 10.69 -43.16 4.07
C PRO A 1052 10.38 -41.69 4.40
N PHE A 1053 9.24 -41.20 3.95
CA PHE A 1053 8.72 -39.88 4.28
C PHE A 1053 8.63 -39.72 5.81
N PRO A 1054 9.08 -38.59 6.39
CA PRO A 1054 9.07 -38.40 7.84
C PRO A 1054 7.65 -38.55 8.43
N PRO A 1055 7.41 -39.46 9.39
CA PRO A 1055 6.07 -39.72 9.93
C PRO A 1055 5.48 -38.52 10.70
N GLY A 1056 6.32 -37.58 11.14
CA GLY A 1056 5.92 -36.34 11.80
C GLY A 1056 5.63 -35.15 10.85
N GLY A 1057 5.70 -35.36 9.53
CA GLY A 1057 5.58 -34.29 8.55
C GLY A 1057 6.84 -33.39 8.45
N LEU A 1058 6.78 -32.39 7.57
CA LEU A 1058 7.86 -31.43 7.36
C LEU A 1058 7.76 -30.25 8.35
N PRO A 1059 8.90 -29.66 8.76
CA PRO A 1059 8.89 -28.53 9.68
C PRO A 1059 8.21 -27.30 9.06
N LEU A 1060 7.43 -26.60 9.89
CA LEU A 1060 6.82 -25.33 9.52
C LEU A 1060 7.89 -24.23 9.42
N ILE A 1061 7.73 -23.32 8.47
CA ILE A 1061 8.63 -22.18 8.26
C ILE A 1061 8.01 -20.94 8.89
N ASP A 1062 8.72 -20.33 9.83
CA ASP A 1062 8.33 -19.03 10.36
C ASP A 1062 8.54 -17.94 9.29
N ALA A 1063 7.46 -17.24 8.97
CA ALA A 1063 7.43 -16.13 8.04
C ALA A 1063 6.82 -14.88 8.69
N ILE A 1064 7.22 -13.73 8.18
CA ILE A 1064 6.75 -12.43 8.57
C ILE A 1064 6.02 -11.83 7.36
N VAL A 1065 4.72 -11.66 7.49
CA VAL A 1065 3.89 -11.03 6.47
C VAL A 1065 3.72 -9.56 6.83
N THR A 1066 4.05 -8.69 5.88
CA THR A 1066 3.85 -7.24 6.01
C THR A 1066 2.83 -6.78 4.99
N ASP A 1067 1.69 -6.27 5.49
CA ASP A 1067 0.64 -5.65 4.68
C ASP A 1067 0.90 -4.14 4.60
N HIS A 1068 1.26 -3.66 3.41
CA HIS A 1068 1.54 -2.24 3.17
C HIS A 1068 0.27 -1.38 3.03
N ASN A 1069 -0.93 -1.98 3.01
CA ASN A 1069 -2.19 -1.26 2.83
C ASN A 1069 -3.10 -1.28 4.07
N ARG A 1070 -2.72 -2.01 5.14
CA ARG A 1070 -3.53 -2.08 6.35
C ARG A 1070 -3.52 -0.75 7.12
N ARG A 1071 -4.68 -0.08 7.17
CA ARG A 1071 -4.92 1.12 7.99
C ARG A 1071 -5.55 0.75 9.33
N ARG A 1072 -5.04 1.33 10.41
CA ARG A 1072 -5.60 1.16 11.75
C ARG A 1072 -5.95 2.51 12.36
N LEU A 1073 -6.99 2.51 13.19
CA LEU A 1073 -7.41 3.70 13.94
C LEU A 1073 -6.48 3.92 15.13
N PHE A 1074 -5.80 5.05 15.17
CA PHE A 1074 -4.93 5.48 16.25
C PHE A 1074 -5.56 6.63 17.03
N GLN A 1075 -5.37 6.60 18.34
CA GLN A 1075 -5.64 7.74 19.20
C GLN A 1075 -4.39 8.60 19.33
N ASN A 1076 -4.48 9.89 19.01
CA ASN A 1076 -3.35 10.81 19.07
C ASN A 1076 -3.03 11.14 20.55
N PRO A 1077 -1.82 10.81 21.05
CA PRO A 1077 -1.50 11.00 22.46
C PRO A 1077 -1.48 12.48 22.85
N ILE A 1078 -0.91 13.35 22.02
CA ILE A 1078 -0.77 14.79 22.33
C ILE A 1078 -2.15 15.44 22.47
N VAL A 1079 -3.03 15.23 21.48
CA VAL A 1079 -4.40 15.77 21.51
C VAL A 1079 -5.18 15.19 22.69
N THR A 1080 -5.04 13.88 22.93
CA THR A 1080 -5.70 13.21 24.06
C THR A 1080 -5.25 13.77 25.40
N TYR A 1081 -3.96 14.02 25.62
CA TYR A 1081 -3.48 14.62 26.87
C TYR A 1081 -4.04 16.03 27.10
N ILE A 1082 -4.20 16.84 26.05
CA ILE A 1082 -4.84 18.16 26.15
C ILE A 1082 -6.32 18.00 26.54
N VAL A 1083 -7.04 17.06 25.91
CA VAL A 1083 -8.44 16.76 26.24
C VAL A 1083 -8.57 16.23 27.68
N LEU A 1084 -7.67 15.34 28.11
CA LEU A 1084 -7.63 14.82 29.48
C LEU A 1084 -7.33 15.93 30.49
N GLY A 1085 -6.39 16.83 30.20
CA GLY A 1085 -6.08 17.97 31.07
C GLY A 1085 -7.25 18.94 31.22
N THR A 1086 -7.97 19.23 30.13
CA THR A 1086 -9.15 20.10 30.16
C THR A 1086 -10.35 19.46 30.86
N LEU A 1087 -10.64 18.18 30.60
CA LEU A 1087 -11.65 17.40 31.33
C LEU A 1087 -11.31 17.28 32.82
N GLY A 1088 -10.04 17.00 33.13
CA GLY A 1088 -9.53 16.90 34.50
C GLY A 1088 -9.70 18.21 35.26
N PHE A 1089 -9.37 19.35 34.64
CA PHE A 1089 -9.60 20.67 35.22
C PHE A 1089 -11.09 20.92 35.53
N ALA A 1090 -11.99 20.64 34.57
CA ALA A 1090 -13.43 20.78 34.78
C ALA A 1090 -13.94 19.85 35.89
N CYS A 1091 -13.46 18.60 35.92
CA CYS A 1091 -13.81 17.61 36.95
C CYS A 1091 -13.38 18.09 38.34
N LEU A 1092 -12.15 18.59 38.49
CA LEU A 1092 -11.64 19.14 39.76
C LEU A 1092 -12.45 20.34 40.24
N VAL A 1093 -12.82 21.26 39.35
CA VAL A 1093 -13.66 22.43 39.71
C VAL A 1093 -15.03 21.98 40.22
N HIS A 1094 -15.70 21.06 39.51
CA HIS A 1094 -17.02 20.58 39.92
C HIS A 1094 -16.97 19.70 41.19
N ALA A 1095 -15.94 18.86 41.34
CA ALA A 1095 -15.70 18.10 42.56
C ALA A 1095 -15.45 19.03 43.75
N TRP A 1096 -14.66 20.10 43.57
CA TRP A 1096 -14.42 21.11 44.60
C TRP A 1096 -15.72 21.82 45.03
N ILE A 1097 -16.60 22.16 44.08
CA ILE A 1097 -17.93 22.71 44.37
C ILE A 1097 -18.76 21.73 45.23
N LEU A 1098 -18.79 20.44 44.86
CA LEU A 1098 -19.52 19.41 45.61
C LEU A 1098 -18.96 19.23 47.03
N VAL A 1099 -17.63 19.22 47.18
CA VAL A 1099 -16.96 19.11 48.49
C VAL A 1099 -17.32 20.30 49.39
N ILE A 1100 -17.32 21.53 48.86
CA ILE A 1100 -17.72 22.71 49.64
C ILE A 1100 -19.20 22.64 50.01
N LYS A 1101 -20.09 22.22 49.10
CA LYS A 1101 -21.52 22.06 49.40
C LYS A 1101 -21.76 21.01 50.48
N ALA A 1102 -21.00 19.91 50.48
CA ALA A 1102 -21.04 18.92 51.55
C ALA A 1102 -20.49 19.48 52.87
N ALA A 1103 -19.37 20.22 52.85
CA ALA A 1103 -18.79 20.85 54.02
C ALA A 1103 -19.72 21.90 54.67
N ARG A 1104 -20.56 22.58 53.89
CA ARG A 1104 -21.60 23.49 54.41
C ARG A 1104 -22.61 22.77 55.31
N HIS A 1105 -22.89 21.48 55.08
CA HIS A 1105 -23.75 20.69 55.97
C HIS A 1105 -23.16 20.55 57.38
N PHE A 1106 -21.83 20.61 57.50
CA PHE A 1106 -21.09 20.61 58.76
C PHE A 1106 -20.78 22.02 59.29
N GLY A 1107 -21.40 23.08 58.74
CA GLY A 1107 -21.26 24.46 59.23
C GLY A 1107 -20.07 25.24 58.68
N ILE A 1108 -19.29 24.70 57.74
CA ILE A 1108 -18.13 25.38 57.16
C ILE A 1108 -18.57 26.31 56.02
N ARG A 1109 -18.40 27.63 56.17
CA ARG A 1109 -18.71 28.64 55.14
C ARG A 1109 -17.47 28.99 54.29
N SER A 1110 -17.61 28.97 52.97
CA SER A 1110 -16.55 29.36 52.01
C SER A 1110 -16.73 30.81 51.56
N LYS A 1111 -15.64 31.58 51.47
CA LYS A 1111 -15.60 32.93 50.88
C LYS A 1111 -15.44 32.92 49.34
N ILE A 1112 -15.17 31.76 48.75
CA ILE A 1112 -14.84 31.62 47.32
C ILE A 1112 -16.05 31.13 46.53
N LEU A 1113 -16.82 30.18 47.08
CA LEU A 1113 -18.05 29.67 46.48
C LEU A 1113 -19.25 30.47 46.96
N MET A 1114 -19.94 31.12 46.01
CA MET A 1114 -21.20 31.84 46.20
C MET A 1114 -22.29 30.91 46.75
N ASP A 1115 -23.20 31.44 47.57
CA ASP A 1115 -24.33 30.67 48.09
C ASP A 1115 -25.56 30.89 47.21
N GLU A 1116 -25.99 29.84 46.54
CA GLU A 1116 -27.09 29.88 45.58
C GLU A 1116 -28.44 29.45 46.16
N ARG A 1117 -28.45 28.75 47.31
CA ARG A 1117 -29.69 28.23 47.90
C ARG A 1117 -30.50 29.36 48.52
N GLY A 1118 -31.75 29.50 48.11
CA GLY A 1118 -32.67 30.47 48.72
C GLY A 1118 -32.44 31.93 48.31
N LEU A 1119 -31.56 32.16 47.31
CA LEU A 1119 -31.14 33.50 46.90
C LEU A 1119 -32.20 34.23 46.06
N ALA A 1120 -32.81 33.54 45.10
CA ALA A 1120 -33.84 34.09 44.22
C ALA A 1120 -34.88 33.01 43.82
N PRO A 1121 -36.14 33.36 43.54
CA PRO A 1121 -37.18 32.43 43.08
C PRO A 1121 -36.92 31.92 41.65
N GLU A 1122 -37.73 30.96 41.19
CA GLU A 1122 -37.72 30.54 39.79
C GLU A 1122 -38.23 31.68 38.89
N GLY A 1123 -37.58 31.93 37.75
CA GLY A 1123 -37.98 33.02 36.84
C GLY A 1123 -37.69 34.43 37.37
N PHE A 1124 -36.70 34.59 38.26
CA PHE A 1124 -36.35 35.88 38.88
C PHE A 1124 -35.93 36.99 37.91
N ASN A 1125 -35.58 36.67 36.67
CA ASN A 1125 -35.31 37.66 35.63
C ASN A 1125 -36.59 38.18 34.95
N SER A 1126 -37.77 37.64 35.29
CA SER A 1126 -39.04 38.14 34.78
C SER A 1126 -39.33 39.55 35.32
N PRO A 1127 -39.89 40.45 34.50
CA PRO A 1127 -40.24 41.80 34.93
C PRO A 1127 -41.12 41.84 36.18
N ALA A 1128 -42.15 40.99 36.27
CA ALA A 1128 -43.09 40.99 37.40
C ALA A 1128 -42.41 40.64 38.72
N LEU A 1129 -41.53 39.63 38.71
CA LEU A 1129 -40.92 39.13 39.93
C LEU A 1129 -39.90 40.13 40.46
N MET A 1130 -39.13 40.77 39.58
CA MET A 1130 -38.18 41.80 39.99
C MET A 1130 -38.90 43.13 40.35
N GLU A 1131 -40.03 43.45 39.73
CA GLU A 1131 -40.90 44.56 40.13
C GLU A 1131 -41.50 44.33 41.53
N ALA A 1132 -41.97 43.12 41.83
CA ALA A 1132 -42.47 42.74 43.16
C ALA A 1132 -41.39 42.89 44.24
N LEU A 1133 -40.12 42.58 43.93
CA LEU A 1133 -39.00 42.79 44.85
C LEU A 1133 -38.75 44.28 45.13
N LEU A 1134 -38.97 45.17 44.16
CA LEU A 1134 -38.65 46.60 44.25
C LEU A 1134 -39.83 47.49 44.67
N HIS A 1135 -41.06 46.98 44.64
CA HIS A 1135 -42.29 47.76 44.84
C HIS A 1135 -42.31 48.56 46.15
N ASP A 1136 -41.94 47.94 47.27
CA ASP A 1136 -41.91 48.56 48.61
C ASP A 1136 -40.51 49.05 49.02
N SER A 1137 -39.63 49.28 48.03
CA SER A 1137 -38.28 49.77 48.27
C SER A 1137 -38.22 51.27 48.47
N ASN A 1138 -37.42 51.73 49.43
CA ASN A 1138 -37.04 53.14 49.55
C ASN A 1138 -36.09 53.63 48.43
N ALA A 1139 -35.56 52.74 47.59
CA ALA A 1139 -34.60 53.08 46.53
C ALA A 1139 -35.13 54.12 45.54
N ALA A 1140 -36.44 54.14 45.28
CA ALA A 1140 -37.06 55.10 44.36
C ALA A 1140 -36.90 56.57 44.81
N LYS A 1141 -36.83 56.84 46.13
CA LYS A 1141 -36.66 58.18 46.72
C LYS A 1141 -35.29 58.81 46.38
N PHE A 1142 -34.27 57.97 46.19
CA PHE A 1142 -32.89 58.38 45.95
C PHE A 1142 -32.52 58.49 44.47
N ILE A 1143 -33.47 58.25 43.56
CA ILE A 1143 -33.27 58.41 42.12
C ILE A 1143 -33.50 59.88 41.74
N PRO A 1144 -32.53 60.56 41.10
CA PRO A 1144 -32.70 61.95 40.68
C PRO A 1144 -33.90 62.14 39.75
N LYS A 1145 -34.63 63.26 39.87
CA LYS A 1145 -35.69 63.60 38.92
C LYS A 1145 -35.09 63.76 37.51
N GLY A 1146 -35.71 63.16 36.50
CA GLY A 1146 -35.18 63.12 35.13
C GLY A 1146 -33.98 62.17 34.93
N ALA A 1147 -33.68 61.27 35.88
CA ALA A 1147 -32.58 60.31 35.77
C ALA A 1147 -32.63 59.40 34.53
N GLN A 1148 -33.81 59.27 33.94
CA GLN A 1148 -34.15 58.57 32.72
C GLN A 1148 -33.45 59.13 31.47
N GLU A 1149 -33.15 60.43 31.45
CA GLU A 1149 -32.55 61.14 30.30
C GLU A 1149 -31.06 61.47 30.51
N LEU A 1150 -30.49 61.15 31.68
CA LEU A 1150 -29.11 61.49 32.02
C LEU A 1150 -28.09 60.49 31.45
N PRO A 1151 -26.94 60.96 30.92
CA PRO A 1151 -25.87 60.07 30.49
C PRO A 1151 -25.30 59.27 31.68
N PRO A 1152 -24.83 58.02 31.48
CA PRO A 1152 -24.44 57.12 32.57
C PRO A 1152 -23.40 57.72 33.54
N ALA A 1153 -22.40 58.43 33.01
CA ALA A 1153 -21.36 59.05 33.82
C ALA A 1153 -21.91 60.15 34.75
N GLU A 1154 -22.89 60.92 34.29
CA GLU A 1154 -23.52 61.99 35.07
C GLU A 1154 -24.49 61.43 36.11
N LEU A 1155 -25.27 60.39 35.75
CA LEU A 1155 -26.17 59.74 36.70
C LEU A 1155 -25.38 59.12 37.87
N HIS A 1156 -24.29 58.40 37.59
CA HIS A 1156 -23.46 57.82 38.64
C HIS A 1156 -22.80 58.87 39.53
N LYS A 1157 -22.51 60.06 38.98
CA LYS A 1157 -21.99 61.20 39.75
C LYS A 1157 -23.07 61.81 40.67
N LYS A 1158 -24.32 61.92 40.19
CA LYS A 1158 -25.46 62.40 41.01
C LYS A 1158 -25.89 61.40 42.09
N MET A 1159 -25.63 60.11 41.89
CA MET A 1159 -25.87 59.05 42.87
C MET A 1159 -24.59 58.60 43.58
N GLU A 1160 -23.59 59.48 43.66
CA GLU A 1160 -22.36 59.22 44.39
C GLU A 1160 -22.66 59.24 45.90
N GLY A 1161 -22.29 58.16 46.61
CA GLY A 1161 -22.59 57.98 48.04
C GLY A 1161 -23.83 57.13 48.35
N VAL A 1162 -24.71 56.87 47.37
CA VAL A 1162 -25.88 55.98 47.55
C VAL A 1162 -25.42 54.52 47.66
N ARG A 1163 -25.86 53.82 48.71
CA ARG A 1163 -25.49 52.44 49.01
C ARG A 1163 -26.70 51.51 48.99
N PHE A 1164 -26.76 50.61 48.01
CA PHE A 1164 -27.83 49.63 47.84
C PHE A 1164 -27.53 48.33 48.57
N ARG A 1165 -28.51 47.72 49.24
CA ARG A 1165 -28.39 46.41 49.88
C ARG A 1165 -29.70 45.62 49.76
N MET A 1166 -29.61 44.30 49.62
CA MET A 1166 -30.76 43.40 49.62
C MET A 1166 -30.92 42.76 50.99
N GLY A 1167 -32.13 42.79 51.55
CA GLY A 1167 -32.45 42.15 52.82
C GLY A 1167 -33.80 42.61 53.39
N TRP A 1168 -33.97 42.40 54.69
CA TRP A 1168 -35.14 42.86 55.42
C TRP A 1168 -34.98 44.30 55.86
N TYR A 1169 -36.00 45.09 55.58
CA TYR A 1169 -36.11 46.48 56.01
C TYR A 1169 -37.40 46.69 56.78
N MET A 1170 -37.35 47.58 57.78
CA MET A 1170 -38.51 48.01 58.55
C MET A 1170 -38.84 49.44 58.18
N LYS A 1171 -40.08 49.68 57.80
CA LYS A 1171 -40.57 51.03 57.49
C LYS A 1171 -41.06 51.69 58.77
N GLU A 1172 -40.48 52.84 59.14
CA GLU A 1172 -40.73 53.45 60.45
C GLU A 1172 -42.17 54.00 60.60
N SER A 1173 -42.82 54.36 59.50
CA SER A 1173 -44.18 54.94 59.54
C SER A 1173 -45.27 53.96 59.99
N ASP A 1174 -45.09 52.67 59.71
CA ASP A 1174 -46.11 51.62 59.91
C ASP A 1174 -45.57 50.33 60.57
N GLU A 1175 -44.29 50.32 60.96
CA GLU A 1175 -43.57 49.18 61.54
C GLU A 1175 -43.65 47.88 60.71
N THR A 1176 -43.93 47.99 59.41
CA THR A 1176 -44.04 46.82 58.53
C THR A 1176 -42.67 46.36 58.02
N MET A 1177 -42.50 45.04 57.93
CA MET A 1177 -41.26 44.38 57.49
C MET A 1177 -41.35 44.00 56.01
N HIS A 1178 -40.41 44.49 55.21
CA HIS A 1178 -40.35 44.27 53.77
C HIS A 1178 -39.02 43.66 53.35
N TYR A 1179 -39.07 42.59 52.54
CA TYR A 1179 -37.87 42.01 51.94
C TYR A 1179 -37.63 42.61 50.55
N THR A 1180 -36.63 43.48 50.41
CA THR A 1180 -36.43 44.29 49.20
C THR A 1180 -34.95 44.64 48.97
N ILE A 1181 -34.64 45.29 47.84
CA ILE A 1181 -33.36 45.97 47.57
C ILE A 1181 -33.55 47.44 47.95
N GLY A 1182 -33.07 47.85 49.12
CA GLY A 1182 -33.20 49.21 49.64
C GLY A 1182 -31.88 50.00 49.62
N VAL A 1183 -31.98 51.30 49.88
CA VAL A 1183 -30.85 52.19 50.14
C VAL A 1183 -30.61 52.26 51.66
N LEU A 1184 -29.35 52.12 52.08
CA LEU A 1184 -28.95 52.24 53.47
C LEU A 1184 -28.93 53.71 53.92
N ASP A 1185 -29.04 53.93 55.23
CA ASP A 1185 -28.97 55.25 55.90
C ASP A 1185 -30.15 56.19 55.57
N ASP A 1186 -31.33 55.65 55.30
CA ASP A 1186 -32.59 56.41 55.21
C ASP A 1186 -33.27 56.44 56.58
N GLU A 1187 -33.68 57.62 57.03
CA GLU A 1187 -34.31 57.81 58.34
C GLU A 1187 -35.67 57.09 58.42
N ASP A 1188 -36.40 56.98 57.31
CA ASP A 1188 -37.75 56.38 57.30
C ASP A 1188 -37.76 54.85 57.05
N PHE A 1189 -36.60 54.24 56.75
CA PHE A 1189 -36.50 52.85 56.28
C PHE A 1189 -35.21 52.16 56.76
N THR A 1190 -35.32 51.43 57.86
CA THR A 1190 -34.17 50.87 58.57
C THR A 1190 -33.85 49.44 58.14
N PHE A 1191 -32.56 49.13 57.94
CA PHE A 1191 -32.11 47.78 57.56
C PHE A 1191 -32.03 46.86 58.78
N MET A 1192 -32.78 45.76 58.76
CA MET A 1192 -32.88 44.81 59.88
C MET A 1192 -31.91 43.64 59.76
N GLY A 1193 -31.56 43.24 58.54
CA GLY A 1193 -30.61 42.13 58.30
C GLY A 1193 -30.91 41.34 57.03
N SER A 1194 -29.93 40.54 56.59
CA SER A 1194 -30.13 39.56 55.51
C SER A 1194 -31.00 38.38 55.97
N LYS A 1195 -31.50 37.55 55.04
CA LYS A 1195 -32.25 36.32 55.38
C LYS A 1195 -31.51 35.41 56.36
N ALA A 1196 -30.20 35.27 56.18
CA ALA A 1196 -29.38 34.41 57.03
C ALA A 1196 -29.17 34.99 58.44
N GLU A 1197 -29.05 36.32 58.55
CA GLU A 1197 -28.93 37.02 59.83
C GLU A 1197 -30.25 36.99 60.60
N MET A 1198 -31.38 37.22 59.92
CA MET A 1198 -32.72 37.13 60.51
C MET A 1198 -33.06 35.72 60.98
N ALA A 1199 -32.81 34.70 60.15
CA ALA A 1199 -33.02 33.31 60.55
C ALA A 1199 -32.10 32.87 61.71
N ALA A 1200 -30.89 33.43 61.81
CA ALA A 1200 -30.03 33.21 62.96
C ALA A 1200 -30.58 33.90 64.22
N ALA A 1201 -31.04 35.14 64.12
CA ALA A 1201 -31.65 35.90 65.20
C ALA A 1201 -32.93 35.22 65.73
N GLU A 1202 -33.79 34.70 64.85
CA GLU A 1202 -34.99 33.92 65.21
C GLU A 1202 -34.62 32.60 65.90
N ARG A 1203 -33.62 31.86 65.41
CA ARG A 1203 -33.12 30.65 66.10
C ARG A 1203 -32.50 30.95 67.45
N HIS A 1204 -31.90 32.13 67.62
CA HIS A 1204 -31.38 32.58 68.92
C HIS A 1204 -32.50 32.97 69.88
N ARG A 1205 -33.57 33.63 69.39
CA ARG A 1205 -34.77 33.92 70.19
C ARG A 1205 -35.50 32.64 70.60
N ALA A 1206 -35.74 31.72 69.66
CA ALA A 1206 -36.37 30.41 69.92
C ALA A 1206 -35.53 29.42 70.76
N LYS A 1207 -34.26 29.75 71.05
CA LYS A 1207 -33.41 29.02 72.01
C LYS A 1207 -33.32 29.73 73.37
N ALA A 1208 -33.74 30.99 73.44
CA ALA A 1208 -33.74 31.80 74.65
C ALA A 1208 -35.09 31.76 75.37
N ASP A 1209 -36.18 31.49 74.63
CA ASP A 1209 -37.46 30.97 75.12
C ASP A 1209 -37.40 29.45 75.33
#